data_AF-A0AAJ3VEJ3-F1
#
_entry.id   AF-A0AAJ3VEJ3-F1
#
_cell.length_a   1.000
_cell.length_b   1.000
_cell.length_c   1.000
_cell.angle_alpha   90.00
_cell.angle_beta   90.00
_cell.angle_gamma   90.00
#
_symmetry.space_group_name_H-M   'P 1'
#
loop_
_entity.id
_entity.type
_entity.pdbx_description
1 polymer ?
#
loop_
_entity_poly.entity_id
_entity_poly.type
_entity_poly.pdbx_seq_one_letter_code
_entity_poly.pdbx_strand_id
1 'polypeptide(L)'
;MKRILFILLMLTTCLASPYAQKQKKTTRKQETKQQITKKQATTKEATKQQSAKKQAEKQQVGKRQSGKKQTEKQQTEKQQPTKKQAEKQQTGKQKSAKQQAEQQQTAKRQPNKKQADKQKTGKNVQQKKAATSQKKLQKGGKQQVKYVTTEEIKGLQQQNQQIQKEITENEQELKVKQKDVDSRLQKILTLDTEIGQQQKTIDNIATDIKGIDGNIDILKGQLKSLESQLGERRSRFIHSMRYMARHRSIQDKLMFVFSAKTLTQMYRRLRFVREYAAYQRAQGELLKQKQNQVDEKHDQLARVRGHKSNLLVKGRQVHSQMESKKVEQQKVVESLQNDQKVLQSVISDRQKKQQAINAQIDRLIAIEIQKARERAMEEARAQAAARAAAAKQRAEELARKREAARRAAEENARRIAEAKAREARAKAEAEARAAQLERERREAQARAEQARREAEQARRAAEAEASARKARELRRAEERAEAAKRAEDQARARESAERARADQQAREAEANRMAAERKAAADRERADREQAAANRANENSALLSSADRAMTGSFANNKGRLPMPVSGRIVKRFGTYNVSGLSHVKLSSNGIAIKASAGSPVRSVFKGEVTNVSHVGGSTLVMVRHGAYISVYLNLGSVSVSKGQQVGTGQTLGTVDSSGIFQFQLHKETQKLNPEQWLR
;
A
#
# COMPACT_ATOMS: atom_id res chain seq x y z
N MET A 1 -67.17 -7.55 -6.72
CA MET A 1 -66.20 -8.62 -7.11
C MET A 1 -64.73 -8.30 -6.76
N LYS A 2 -64.05 -7.30 -7.35
CA LYS A 2 -62.57 -7.14 -7.23
C LYS A 2 -61.97 -7.16 -5.81
N ARG A 3 -62.65 -6.67 -4.77
CA ARG A 3 -62.18 -6.76 -3.36
C ARG A 3 -62.22 -8.17 -2.76
N ILE A 4 -63.20 -9.01 -3.15
CA ILE A 4 -63.34 -10.40 -2.65
C ILE A 4 -62.21 -11.27 -3.21
N LEU A 5 -61.89 -11.10 -4.49
CA LEU A 5 -60.81 -11.85 -5.15
C LEU A 5 -59.44 -11.61 -4.49
N PHE A 6 -59.18 -10.39 -4.01
CA PHE A 6 -57.92 -10.04 -3.33
C PHE A 6 -57.80 -10.69 -1.93
N ILE A 7 -58.91 -10.79 -1.20
CA ILE A 7 -58.98 -11.49 0.10
C ILE A 7 -58.77 -13.00 -0.08
N LEU A 8 -59.38 -13.60 -1.12
CA LEU A 8 -59.21 -15.01 -1.44
C LEU A 8 -57.75 -15.35 -1.80
N LEU A 9 -57.08 -14.47 -2.54
CA LEU A 9 -55.67 -14.64 -2.95
C LEU A 9 -54.70 -14.48 -1.77
N MET A 10 -54.98 -13.58 -0.82
CA MET A 10 -54.19 -13.50 0.42
C MET A 10 -54.34 -14.76 1.29
N LEU A 11 -55.57 -15.27 1.45
CA LEU A 11 -55.83 -16.47 2.27
C LEU A 11 -55.10 -17.73 1.77
N THR A 12 -54.98 -17.93 0.45
CA THR A 12 -54.24 -19.09 -0.09
C THR A 12 -52.73 -19.00 0.15
N THR A 13 -52.15 -17.80 0.22
CA THR A 13 -50.69 -17.64 0.48
C THR A 13 -50.29 -17.95 1.93
N CYS A 14 -51.17 -17.76 2.91
CA CYS A 14 -50.84 -18.01 4.32
C CYS A 14 -50.67 -19.50 4.67
N LEU A 15 -51.36 -20.41 3.98
CA LEU A 15 -51.39 -21.84 4.31
C LEU A 15 -50.13 -22.62 3.88
N ALA A 16 -49.29 -22.06 3.01
CA ALA A 16 -48.07 -22.73 2.51
C ALA A 16 -46.86 -22.66 3.47
N SER A 17 -46.86 -21.72 4.41
CA SER A 17 -45.70 -21.44 5.29
C SER A 17 -45.27 -22.58 6.25
N PRO A 18 -46.17 -23.25 7.00
CA PRO A 18 -45.75 -24.19 8.04
C PRO A 18 -45.08 -25.47 7.50
N TYR A 19 -45.43 -25.91 6.29
CA TYR A 19 -44.86 -27.13 5.69
C TYR A 19 -43.37 -26.94 5.32
N ALA A 20 -43.02 -25.79 4.74
CA ALA A 20 -41.65 -25.44 4.38
C ALA A 20 -40.73 -25.28 5.60
N GLN A 21 -41.25 -24.79 6.73
CA GLN A 21 -40.49 -24.74 7.99
C GLN A 21 -40.25 -26.14 8.59
N LYS A 22 -41.20 -27.06 8.48
CA LYS A 22 -41.06 -28.44 8.98
C LYS A 22 -39.92 -29.18 8.25
N GLN A 23 -39.88 -29.07 6.92
CA GLN A 23 -38.80 -29.59 6.05
C GLN A 23 -37.42 -28.99 6.39
N LYS A 24 -37.33 -27.69 6.66
CA LYS A 24 -36.06 -27.04 7.07
C LYS A 24 -35.60 -27.42 8.48
N LYS A 25 -36.51 -27.76 9.40
CA LYS A 25 -36.15 -28.26 10.74
C LYS A 25 -35.64 -29.71 10.73
N THR A 26 -36.14 -30.58 9.84
CA THR A 26 -35.64 -31.97 9.73
C THR A 26 -34.26 -32.03 9.08
N THR A 27 -34.04 -31.32 7.96
CA THR A 27 -32.70 -31.23 7.33
C THR A 27 -31.65 -30.67 8.28
N ARG A 28 -31.91 -29.56 8.96
CA ARG A 28 -30.96 -28.97 9.94
C ARG A 28 -30.67 -29.89 11.14
N LYS A 29 -31.60 -30.78 11.53
CA LYS A 29 -31.38 -31.85 12.53
C LYS A 29 -30.53 -33.01 11.99
N GLN A 30 -30.64 -33.34 10.70
CA GLN A 30 -29.78 -34.34 10.06
C GLN A 30 -28.35 -33.82 9.85
N GLU A 31 -28.20 -32.58 9.39
CA GLU A 31 -26.89 -31.92 9.24
C GLU A 31 -26.14 -31.82 10.57
N THR A 32 -26.80 -31.41 11.65
CA THR A 32 -26.17 -31.37 12.98
C THR A 32 -25.79 -32.75 13.49
N LYS A 33 -26.62 -33.79 13.28
CA LYS A 33 -26.22 -35.19 13.56
C LYS A 33 -24.98 -35.61 12.76
N GLN A 34 -24.91 -35.30 11.46
CA GLN A 34 -23.73 -35.61 10.63
C GLN A 34 -22.48 -34.82 11.04
N GLN A 35 -22.61 -33.57 11.48
CA GLN A 35 -21.49 -32.79 12.00
C GLN A 35 -20.98 -33.33 13.34
N ILE A 36 -21.88 -33.79 14.22
CA ILE A 36 -21.52 -34.40 15.50
C ILE A 36 -20.77 -35.73 15.27
N THR A 37 -21.27 -36.61 14.40
CA THR A 37 -20.58 -37.88 14.10
C THR A 37 -19.23 -37.65 13.40
N LYS A 38 -19.13 -36.68 12.49
CA LYS A 38 -17.83 -36.27 11.89
C LYS A 38 -16.85 -35.75 12.95
N LYS A 39 -17.28 -34.89 13.88
CA LYS A 39 -16.43 -34.43 14.99
C LYS A 39 -15.98 -35.59 15.89
N GLN A 40 -16.88 -36.51 16.24
CA GLN A 40 -16.55 -37.69 17.05
C GLN A 40 -15.56 -38.63 16.33
N ALA A 41 -15.67 -38.79 15.01
CA ALA A 41 -14.70 -39.54 14.21
C ALA A 41 -13.30 -38.89 14.26
N THR A 42 -13.21 -37.58 13.96
CA THR A 42 -11.92 -36.85 14.01
C THR A 42 -11.29 -36.85 15.40
N THR A 43 -12.08 -36.82 16.47
CA THR A 43 -11.56 -36.91 17.84
C THR A 43 -10.98 -38.30 18.12
N LYS A 44 -11.69 -39.39 17.76
CA LYS A 44 -11.16 -40.76 17.91
C LYS A 44 -9.87 -40.99 17.12
N GLU A 45 -9.78 -40.42 15.92
CA GLU A 45 -8.59 -40.50 15.07
C GLU A 45 -7.40 -39.73 15.67
N ALA A 46 -7.63 -38.53 16.20
CA ALA A 46 -6.61 -37.76 16.91
C ALA A 46 -6.08 -38.49 18.16
N THR A 47 -6.96 -39.10 18.97
CA THR A 47 -6.54 -39.91 20.13
C THR A 47 -5.71 -41.12 19.72
N LYS A 48 -6.06 -41.78 18.59
CA LYS A 48 -5.29 -42.91 18.05
C LYS A 48 -3.90 -42.50 17.53
N GLN A 49 -3.75 -41.29 16.99
CA GLN A 49 -2.44 -40.75 16.61
C GLN A 49 -1.59 -40.36 17.83
N GLN A 50 -2.20 -39.85 18.91
CA GLN A 50 -1.49 -39.56 20.16
C GLN A 50 -1.00 -40.82 20.89
N SER A 51 -1.80 -41.90 20.93
CA SER A 51 -1.36 -43.17 21.51
C SER A 51 -0.23 -43.81 20.69
N ALA A 52 -0.30 -43.76 19.36
CA ALA A 52 0.79 -44.22 18.49
C ALA A 52 2.11 -43.47 18.73
N LYS A 53 2.08 -42.13 18.92
CA LYS A 53 3.27 -41.35 19.27
C LYS A 53 3.88 -41.79 20.61
N LYS A 54 3.07 -41.97 21.67
CA LYS A 54 3.56 -42.45 22.98
C LYS A 54 4.15 -43.86 22.94
N GLN A 55 3.70 -44.72 22.02
CA GLN A 55 4.29 -46.04 21.82
C GLN A 55 5.65 -45.97 21.08
N ALA A 56 5.75 -45.14 20.04
CA ALA A 56 7.02 -44.93 19.32
C ALA A 56 8.11 -44.30 20.22
N GLU A 57 7.73 -43.35 21.08
CA GLU A 57 8.63 -42.69 22.03
C GLU A 57 9.23 -43.67 23.05
N LYS A 58 8.40 -44.59 23.61
CA LYS A 58 8.88 -45.68 24.48
C LYS A 58 9.86 -46.62 23.79
N GLN A 59 9.72 -46.86 22.48
CA GLN A 59 10.63 -47.74 21.73
C GLN A 59 12.00 -47.10 21.45
N GLN A 60 12.12 -45.77 21.40
CA GLN A 60 13.42 -45.10 21.22
C GLN A 60 14.26 -45.07 22.51
N VAL A 61 13.64 -44.91 23.68
CA VAL A 61 14.35 -44.92 24.97
C VAL A 61 15.00 -46.28 25.25
N GLY A 62 14.29 -47.38 24.97
CA GLY A 62 14.78 -48.74 25.21
C GLY A 62 16.01 -49.17 24.40
N LYS A 63 16.35 -48.48 23.29
CA LYS A 63 17.49 -48.82 22.42
C LYS A 63 18.81 -48.10 22.75
N ARG A 64 18.89 -47.36 23.87
CA ARG A 64 20.13 -46.67 24.30
C ARG A 64 20.88 -47.33 25.46
N GLN A 65 20.43 -48.47 25.99
CA GLN A 65 21.04 -49.13 27.16
C GLN A 65 21.63 -50.54 26.91
N SER A 66 21.56 -51.08 25.69
CA SER A 66 22.20 -52.36 25.33
C SER A 66 23.06 -52.22 24.07
N GLY A 67 24.36 -52.54 24.18
CA GLY A 67 25.25 -52.61 23.00
C GLY A 67 26.57 -51.83 23.05
N LYS A 68 27.33 -51.82 24.16
CA LYS A 68 28.77 -51.49 24.12
C LYS A 68 29.65 -52.21 25.17
N LYS A 69 29.65 -53.54 25.08
CA LYS A 69 30.63 -54.53 25.56
C LYS A 69 30.47 -55.75 24.63
N GLN A 70 31.48 -56.56 24.31
CA GLN A 70 32.95 -56.42 24.44
C GLN A 70 33.54 -55.79 23.12
N THR A 71 34.84 -55.73 22.79
CA THR A 71 36.13 -56.27 23.30
C THR A 71 37.19 -55.16 23.08
N GLU A 72 38.41 -55.15 23.63
CA GLU A 72 39.34 -56.24 23.92
C GLU A 72 40.33 -55.89 25.07
N LYS A 73 41.11 -56.89 25.52
CA LYS A 73 42.10 -56.81 26.61
C LYS A 73 43.43 -56.23 26.11
N GLN A 74 44.15 -55.46 26.95
CA GLN A 74 45.46 -55.85 27.52
C GLN A 74 46.10 -54.73 28.38
N GLN A 75 46.73 -55.15 29.49
CA GLN A 75 47.83 -54.51 30.27
C GLN A 75 47.54 -53.11 30.89
N THR A 76 47.92 -52.71 32.13
CA THR A 76 49.17 -52.79 32.94
C THR A 76 50.35 -52.03 32.31
N GLU A 77 51.18 -51.24 33.02
CA GLU A 77 51.44 -51.09 34.46
C GLU A 77 52.09 -49.71 34.82
N LYS A 78 52.35 -49.46 36.12
CA LYS A 78 53.40 -48.61 36.75
C LYS A 78 53.77 -47.18 36.24
N GLN A 79 53.54 -46.20 37.14
CA GLN A 79 54.53 -45.28 37.76
C GLN A 79 55.72 -44.66 36.96
N GLN A 80 55.72 -43.30 36.88
CA GLN A 80 56.86 -42.37 37.13
C GLN A 80 58.15 -42.39 36.24
N PRO A 81 59.09 -41.40 36.33
CA PRO A 81 58.95 -39.94 36.56
C PRO A 81 59.87 -39.03 35.66
N THR A 82 59.90 -37.71 35.98
CA THR A 82 61.03 -36.73 35.82
C THR A 82 61.55 -36.17 34.46
N LYS A 83 61.46 -34.83 34.36
CA LYS A 83 62.50 -33.81 34.00
C LYS A 83 63.22 -33.77 32.62
N LYS A 84 63.17 -32.54 32.04
CA LYS A 84 64.24 -31.68 31.44
C LYS A 84 64.73 -31.86 29.98
N GLN A 85 64.75 -30.71 29.27
CA GLN A 85 65.73 -30.21 28.27
C GLN A 85 65.84 -31.01 26.94
N ALA A 86 66.05 -30.43 25.74
CA ALA A 86 65.99 -29.05 25.20
C ALA A 86 65.56 -29.14 23.69
N GLU A 87 65.99 -28.42 22.62
CA GLU A 87 66.88 -27.26 22.35
C GLU A 87 66.61 -26.71 20.91
N LYS A 88 67.03 -25.47 20.57
CA LYS A 88 67.35 -24.96 19.19
C LYS A 88 66.20 -24.92 18.12
N GLN A 89 66.26 -24.20 16.97
CA GLN A 89 67.15 -23.12 16.48
C GLN A 89 66.46 -22.16 15.46
N GLN A 90 67.19 -21.10 15.06
CA GLN A 90 66.89 -20.09 14.02
C GLN A 90 66.87 -20.73 12.59
N THR A 91 66.36 -20.15 11.49
CA THR A 91 66.51 -18.81 10.84
C THR A 91 65.42 -18.64 9.74
N GLY A 92 65.16 -17.50 9.04
CA GLY A 92 65.64 -16.10 9.09
C GLY A 92 65.35 -15.29 7.78
N LYS A 93 65.58 -13.96 7.78
CA LYS A 93 65.51 -12.98 6.63
C LYS A 93 64.07 -12.64 6.12
N GLN A 94 63.74 -11.51 5.46
CA GLN A 94 64.48 -10.42 4.77
C GLN A 94 63.86 -8.98 4.96
N LYS A 95 64.67 -7.91 4.76
CA LYS A 95 64.35 -6.51 4.30
C LYS A 95 63.33 -5.65 5.11
N SER A 96 63.50 -4.35 5.46
CA SER A 96 64.32 -3.18 5.04
C SER A 96 63.82 -2.40 3.80
N ALA A 97 63.89 -1.05 3.68
CA ALA A 97 64.58 -0.02 4.49
C ALA A 97 64.04 1.45 4.31
N LYS A 98 64.65 2.39 5.07
CA LYS A 98 64.97 3.83 4.79
C LYS A 98 64.03 5.03 5.17
N GLN A 99 64.65 5.96 5.93
CA GLN A 99 64.57 7.46 5.95
C GLN A 99 63.23 8.15 6.29
N GLN A 100 63.07 9.15 7.18
CA GLN A 100 63.89 10.27 7.78
C GLN A 100 64.25 11.43 6.82
N ALA A 101 64.22 12.72 7.21
CA ALA A 101 63.93 13.38 8.51
C ALA A 101 62.88 14.56 8.33
N GLU A 102 62.82 15.74 8.97
CA GLU A 102 63.64 16.48 9.97
C GLU A 102 62.82 17.63 10.66
N GLN A 103 63.49 18.65 11.24
CA GLN A 103 63.10 20.07 11.57
C GLN A 103 61.62 20.40 11.91
N GLN A 104 61.22 20.98 13.05
CA GLN A 104 61.84 21.71 14.17
C GLN A 104 62.26 23.20 13.93
N GLN A 105 61.89 24.08 14.89
CA GLN A 105 62.35 25.49 15.12
C GLN A 105 61.74 26.61 14.22
N THR A 106 61.61 27.89 14.63
CA THR A 106 61.67 28.57 15.97
C THR A 106 60.83 29.87 16.04
N ALA A 107 60.65 30.36 17.27
CA ALA A 107 59.99 31.58 17.79
C ALA A 107 60.07 32.93 17.03
N LYS A 108 59.05 33.80 17.28
CA LYS A 108 59.25 35.14 17.90
C LYS A 108 57.95 35.91 18.30
N ARG A 109 58.00 36.52 19.49
CA ARG A 109 57.41 37.82 19.95
C ARG A 109 55.89 38.13 19.87
N GLN A 110 55.34 38.58 21.03
CA GLN A 110 54.20 39.52 21.14
C GLN A 110 54.63 40.94 20.67
N PRO A 111 53.72 41.88 20.29
CA PRO A 111 53.01 42.69 21.31
C PRO A 111 51.58 43.23 20.98
N ASN A 112 50.65 43.02 21.92
CA ASN A 112 49.76 44.02 22.54
C ASN A 112 49.10 45.19 21.74
N LYS A 113 47.77 45.09 21.50
CA LYS A 113 46.68 46.11 21.69
C LYS A 113 45.32 45.45 21.33
N LYS A 114 44.23 45.58 22.10
CA LYS A 114 43.19 46.66 22.12
C LYS A 114 42.70 47.00 20.68
N GLN A 115 41.40 46.98 20.34
CA GLN A 115 40.20 47.35 21.12
C GLN A 115 38.89 46.62 20.71
N ALA A 116 37.75 47.11 21.25
CA ALA A 116 36.33 46.71 21.17
C ALA A 116 35.72 46.53 19.74
N ASP A 117 34.43 46.19 19.49
CA ASP A 117 33.18 46.32 20.28
C ASP A 117 32.02 45.42 19.74
N LYS A 118 30.88 45.34 20.48
CA LYS A 118 29.52 44.82 20.11
C LYS A 118 29.40 43.30 19.78
N GLN A 119 28.53 42.50 20.42
CA GLN A 119 27.04 42.50 20.52
C GLN A 119 26.33 42.21 19.18
N LYS A 120 25.29 41.37 19.04
CA LYS A 120 24.54 40.35 19.85
C LYS A 120 23.80 39.47 18.79
N THR A 121 23.58 38.16 18.91
CA THR A 121 22.49 37.39 19.61
C THR A 121 22.60 35.92 19.14
N GLY A 122 22.16 34.86 19.82
CA GLY A 122 21.59 34.73 21.18
C GLY A 122 20.91 33.35 21.36
N LYS A 123 20.92 32.81 22.60
CA LYS A 123 20.22 31.59 23.08
C LYS A 123 20.50 30.25 22.36
N ASN A 124 21.18 29.34 23.06
CA ASN A 124 20.44 28.23 23.71
C ASN A 124 21.18 27.74 24.98
N VAL A 125 20.50 26.98 25.84
CA VAL A 125 20.98 26.64 27.19
C VAL A 125 21.56 25.23 27.27
N GLN A 126 22.81 25.13 27.75
CA GLN A 126 23.37 23.90 28.32
C GLN A 126 24.12 24.25 29.62
N GLN A 127 23.96 23.44 30.67
CA GLN A 127 24.71 23.56 31.92
C GLN A 127 25.54 22.30 32.18
N LYS A 128 26.87 22.41 32.05
CA LYS A 128 27.83 21.55 32.75
C LYS A 128 29.09 22.33 33.11
N LYS A 129 29.47 22.24 34.39
CA LYS A 129 30.79 22.52 35.00
C LYS A 129 31.55 23.81 34.60
N ALA A 130 31.58 24.76 35.52
CA ALA A 130 32.81 25.44 35.94
C ALA A 130 32.65 25.94 37.38
N ALA A 131 33.76 26.07 38.12
CA ALA A 131 33.78 26.73 39.42
C ALA A 131 34.32 28.16 39.27
N THR A 132 33.80 29.12 40.02
CA THR A 132 34.42 30.44 40.22
C THR A 132 33.93 31.04 41.53
N SER A 133 34.86 31.49 42.37
CA SER A 133 34.56 32.20 43.62
C SER A 133 34.26 33.67 43.34
N GLN A 134 33.15 34.19 43.88
CA GLN A 134 33.01 35.62 44.14
C GLN A 134 32.47 35.91 45.55
N LYS A 135 32.67 37.15 46.00
CA LYS A 135 32.95 37.50 47.40
C LYS A 135 31.95 38.53 47.92
N LYS A 136 31.46 38.31 49.14
CA LYS A 136 30.64 39.22 49.96
C LYS A 136 29.45 39.92 49.28
N LEU A 137 28.25 39.52 49.72
CA LEU A 137 27.26 40.50 50.19
C LEU A 137 26.78 40.04 51.57
N GLN A 138 27.35 40.62 52.64
CA GLN A 138 26.95 40.33 54.02
C GLN A 138 25.67 41.09 54.35
N LYS A 139 24.57 40.37 54.64
CA LYS A 139 23.41 40.91 55.36
C LYS A 139 22.63 39.79 56.03
N GLY A 140 22.34 39.96 57.33
CA GLY A 140 21.37 39.12 58.05
C GLY A 140 21.76 37.66 58.24
N GLY A 141 22.91 37.39 58.87
CA GLY A 141 23.24 36.04 59.35
C GLY A 141 22.31 35.62 60.48
N LYS A 142 21.10 35.13 60.14
CA LYS A 142 20.26 34.39 61.09
C LYS A 142 21.03 33.14 61.50
N GLN A 143 21.44 33.07 62.77
CA GLN A 143 21.97 31.83 63.34
C GLN A 143 20.89 30.75 63.17
N GLN A 144 21.19 29.73 62.35
CA GLN A 144 20.39 28.51 62.36
C GLN A 144 20.60 27.86 63.72
N VAL A 145 19.52 27.78 64.50
CA VAL A 145 19.52 27.10 65.80
C VAL A 145 19.92 25.64 65.54
N LYS A 146 21.08 25.23 66.06
CA LYS A 146 21.51 23.82 66.01
C LYS A 146 20.61 23.01 66.95
N TYR A 147 19.54 22.46 66.39
CA TYR A 147 18.73 21.44 67.07
C TYR A 147 19.49 20.11 67.13
N VAL A 148 19.25 19.33 68.18
CA VAL A 148 19.82 17.99 68.32
C VAL A 148 18.97 17.00 67.51
N THR A 149 19.61 16.13 66.73
CA THR A 149 18.89 15.06 66.02
C THR A 149 18.63 13.89 66.95
N THR A 150 17.40 13.80 67.46
CA THR A 150 16.85 12.67 68.22
C THR A 150 16.99 11.35 67.45
N GLU A 151 17.11 10.21 68.14
CA GLU A 151 17.22 8.89 67.49
C GLU A 151 16.06 8.58 66.54
N GLU A 152 14.83 9.02 66.86
CA GLU A 152 13.67 8.92 65.96
C GLU A 152 13.89 9.67 64.63
N ILE A 153 14.49 10.87 64.69
CA ILE A 153 14.82 11.67 63.51
C ILE A 153 15.93 10.98 62.69
N LYS A 154 16.93 10.38 63.35
CA LYS A 154 17.97 9.59 62.67
C LYS A 154 17.41 8.33 62.01
N GLY A 155 16.53 7.60 62.69
CA GLY A 155 15.88 6.40 62.16
C GLY A 155 15.00 6.71 60.95
N LEU A 156 14.18 7.76 61.02
CA LEU A 156 13.42 8.26 59.88
C LEU A 156 14.34 8.76 58.76
N GLN A 157 15.46 9.43 59.07
CA GLN A 157 16.45 9.83 58.06
C GLN A 157 17.13 8.64 57.37
N GLN A 158 17.40 7.54 58.09
CA GLN A 158 17.93 6.31 57.48
C GLN A 158 16.88 5.64 56.57
N GLN A 159 15.62 5.54 57.02
CA GLN A 159 14.52 5.06 56.17
C GLN A 159 14.33 5.95 54.92
N ASN A 160 14.46 7.27 55.07
CA ASN A 160 14.39 8.25 54.00
C ASN A 160 15.54 8.06 52.98
N GLN A 161 16.79 7.89 53.45
CA GLN A 161 17.93 7.57 52.59
C GLN A 161 17.78 6.21 51.89
N GLN A 162 17.20 5.21 52.57
CA GLN A 162 16.95 3.90 51.98
C GLN A 162 15.89 3.96 50.89
N ILE A 163 14.78 4.66 51.11
CA ILE A 163 13.75 4.90 50.08
C ILE A 163 14.32 5.75 48.93
N GLN A 164 15.23 6.69 49.19
CA GLN A 164 15.92 7.44 48.13
C GLN A 164 16.82 6.55 47.26
N LYS A 165 17.60 5.62 47.86
CA LYS A 165 18.36 4.61 47.09
C LYS A 165 17.41 3.79 46.22
N GLU A 166 16.36 3.24 46.83
CA GLU A 166 15.30 2.45 46.18
C GLU A 166 14.52 3.22 45.09
N ILE A 167 14.48 4.55 45.14
CA ILE A 167 13.95 5.39 44.06
C ILE A 167 15.00 5.53 42.95
N THR A 168 16.26 5.84 43.27
CA THR A 168 17.33 5.95 42.25
C THR A 168 17.70 4.63 41.57
N GLU A 169 17.47 3.51 42.23
CA GLU A 169 17.55 2.16 41.66
C GLU A 169 16.39 1.94 40.69
N ASN A 170 15.15 2.22 41.09
CA ASN A 170 13.99 2.17 40.21
C ASN A 170 14.09 3.14 39.01
N GLU A 171 14.71 4.31 39.15
CA GLU A 171 14.97 5.24 38.05
C GLU A 171 15.99 4.67 37.05
N GLN A 172 16.98 3.92 37.52
CA GLN A 172 17.92 3.20 36.67
C GLN A 172 17.27 1.99 35.99
N GLU A 173 16.46 1.22 36.72
CA GLU A 173 15.64 0.14 36.14
C GLU A 173 14.68 0.69 35.09
N LEU A 174 13.98 1.80 35.36
CA LEU A 174 13.09 2.45 34.40
C LEU A 174 13.85 2.89 33.14
N LYS A 175 15.09 3.36 33.28
CA LYS A 175 15.95 3.71 32.14
C LYS A 175 16.44 2.49 31.33
N VAL A 176 16.58 1.32 31.96
CA VAL A 176 16.82 0.04 31.27
C VAL A 176 15.53 -0.44 30.58
N LYS A 177 14.41 -0.43 31.31
CA LYS A 177 13.08 -0.76 30.79
C LYS A 177 12.65 0.17 29.65
N GLN A 178 13.09 1.43 29.61
CA GLN A 178 12.78 2.33 28.50
C GLN A 178 13.47 1.91 27.19
N LYS A 179 14.70 1.36 27.26
CA LYS A 179 15.35 0.72 26.09
C LYS A 179 14.67 -0.58 25.67
N ASP A 180 14.13 -1.34 26.62
CA ASP A 180 13.29 -2.52 26.36
C ASP A 180 11.96 -2.10 25.70
N VAL A 181 11.33 -0.99 26.13
CA VAL A 181 10.19 -0.37 25.45
C VAL A 181 10.56 0.04 24.02
N ASP A 182 11.69 0.71 23.79
CA ASP A 182 12.15 1.08 22.44
C ASP A 182 12.35 -0.16 21.54
N SER A 183 12.94 -1.23 22.08
CA SER A 183 13.13 -2.52 21.40
C SER A 183 11.81 -3.22 21.06
N ARG A 184 10.86 -3.25 22.01
CA ARG A 184 9.51 -3.80 21.80
C ARG A 184 8.70 -2.96 20.81
N LEU A 185 8.86 -1.63 20.80
CA LEU A 185 8.26 -0.74 19.80
C LEU A 185 8.83 -1.00 18.40
N GLN A 186 10.15 -1.17 18.27
CA GLN A 186 10.75 -1.62 17.00
C GLN A 186 10.18 -2.96 16.54
N LYS A 187 10.00 -3.93 17.46
CA LYS A 187 9.34 -5.22 17.15
C LYS A 187 7.87 -5.05 16.73
N ILE A 188 7.12 -4.12 17.32
CA ILE A 188 5.75 -3.82 16.88
C ILE A 188 5.76 -3.24 15.46
N LEU A 189 6.69 -2.34 15.12
CA LEU A 189 6.81 -1.75 13.79
C LEU A 189 7.22 -2.78 12.72
N THR A 190 8.10 -3.74 13.03
CA THR A 190 8.40 -4.84 12.10
C THR A 190 7.22 -5.78 11.93
N LEU A 191 6.54 -6.17 13.01
CA LEU A 191 5.32 -6.98 12.94
C LEU A 191 4.21 -6.29 12.11
N ASP A 192 4.00 -4.98 12.29
CA ASP A 192 3.01 -4.20 11.55
C ASP A 192 3.35 -4.14 10.04
N THR A 193 4.62 -3.93 9.71
CA THR A 193 5.14 -3.97 8.33
C THR A 193 4.90 -5.34 7.69
N GLU A 194 5.18 -6.43 8.42
CA GLU A 194 4.97 -7.80 7.95
C GLU A 194 3.49 -8.16 7.80
N ILE A 195 2.63 -7.72 8.74
CA ILE A 195 1.16 -7.89 8.67
C ILE A 195 0.63 -7.13 7.45
N GLY A 196 1.10 -5.90 7.19
CA GLY A 196 0.73 -5.11 6.00
C GLY A 196 1.17 -5.76 4.68
N GLN A 197 2.34 -6.42 4.64
CA GLN A 197 2.78 -7.21 3.49
C GLN A 197 1.91 -8.46 3.29
N GLN A 198 1.57 -9.17 4.37
CA GLN A 198 0.71 -10.35 4.32
C GLN A 198 -0.73 -10.00 3.91
N GLN A 199 -1.29 -8.88 4.39
CA GLN A 199 -2.60 -8.37 3.97
C GLN A 199 -2.61 -8.07 2.47
N LYS A 200 -1.65 -7.29 1.96
CA LYS A 200 -1.50 -7.05 0.50
C LYS A 200 -1.38 -8.35 -0.30
N THR A 201 -0.72 -9.37 0.24
CA THR A 201 -0.61 -10.68 -0.40
C THR A 201 -1.96 -11.41 -0.45
N ILE A 202 -2.78 -11.31 0.61
CA ILE A 202 -4.14 -11.84 0.65
C ILE A 202 -5.05 -11.09 -0.33
N ASP A 203 -4.95 -9.76 -0.41
CA ASP A 203 -5.77 -8.91 -1.30
C ASP A 203 -5.46 -9.19 -2.79
N ASN A 204 -4.18 -9.37 -3.12
CA ASN A 204 -3.74 -9.82 -4.44
C ASN A 204 -4.30 -11.21 -4.77
N ILE A 205 -4.14 -12.20 -3.86
CA ILE A 205 -4.68 -13.56 -4.04
C ILE A 205 -6.22 -13.54 -4.21
N ALA A 206 -6.94 -12.68 -3.48
CA ALA A 206 -8.39 -12.51 -3.63
C ALA A 206 -8.76 -11.92 -5.00
N THR A 207 -7.96 -10.99 -5.51
CA THR A 207 -8.11 -10.38 -6.84
C THR A 207 -7.84 -11.39 -7.95
N ASP A 208 -6.76 -12.18 -7.84
CA ASP A 208 -6.45 -13.29 -8.75
C ASP A 208 -7.59 -14.32 -8.78
N ILE A 209 -8.09 -14.72 -7.61
CA ILE A 209 -9.23 -15.65 -7.48
C ILE A 209 -10.48 -15.10 -8.17
N LYS A 210 -10.76 -13.80 -8.07
CA LYS A 210 -11.89 -13.15 -8.75
C LYS A 210 -11.73 -13.15 -10.28
N GLY A 211 -10.52 -12.89 -10.79
CA GLY A 211 -10.22 -13.00 -12.22
C GLY A 211 -10.33 -14.45 -12.73
N ILE A 212 -9.87 -15.41 -11.93
CA ILE A 212 -9.98 -16.84 -12.21
C ILE A 212 -11.44 -17.31 -12.24
N ASP A 213 -12.31 -16.81 -11.36
CA ASP A 213 -13.74 -17.14 -11.40
C ASP A 213 -14.43 -16.59 -12.67
N GLY A 214 -14.08 -15.38 -13.10
CA GLY A 214 -14.53 -14.86 -14.41
C GLY A 214 -14.10 -15.76 -15.57
N ASN A 215 -12.84 -16.21 -15.58
CA ASN A 215 -12.33 -17.16 -16.58
C ASN A 215 -13.03 -18.53 -16.50
N ILE A 216 -13.34 -19.02 -15.30
CA ILE A 216 -14.10 -20.26 -15.09
C ILE A 216 -15.50 -20.14 -15.69
N ASP A 217 -16.19 -19.01 -15.53
CA ASP A 217 -17.55 -18.82 -16.06
C ASP A 217 -17.58 -18.62 -17.58
N ILE A 218 -16.58 -17.92 -18.13
CA ILE A 218 -16.37 -17.85 -19.59
C ILE A 218 -16.11 -19.26 -20.17
N LEU A 219 -15.26 -20.06 -19.53
CA LEU A 219 -14.97 -21.43 -19.97
C LEU A 219 -16.20 -22.35 -19.84
N LYS A 220 -17.01 -22.25 -18.77
CA LYS A 220 -18.31 -22.95 -18.66
C LYS A 220 -19.25 -22.57 -19.81
N GLY A 221 -19.34 -21.29 -20.16
CA GLY A 221 -20.17 -20.79 -21.25
C GLY A 221 -19.74 -21.34 -22.62
N GLN A 222 -18.42 -21.33 -22.89
CA GLN A 222 -17.84 -21.95 -24.08
C GLN A 222 -18.12 -23.46 -24.13
N LEU A 223 -17.92 -24.18 -23.02
CA LEU A 223 -18.20 -25.61 -22.91
C LEU A 223 -19.67 -25.92 -23.24
N LYS A 224 -20.63 -25.27 -22.56
CA LYS A 224 -22.05 -25.47 -22.79
C LYS A 224 -22.46 -25.26 -24.26
N SER A 225 -21.85 -24.28 -24.93
CA SER A 225 -22.08 -24.06 -26.37
C SER A 225 -21.47 -25.15 -27.25
N LEU A 226 -20.28 -25.67 -26.91
CA LEU A 226 -19.62 -26.73 -27.67
C LEU A 226 -20.27 -28.10 -27.44
N GLU A 227 -20.64 -28.41 -26.19
CA GLU A 227 -21.43 -29.59 -25.80
C GLU A 227 -22.76 -29.65 -26.57
N SER A 228 -23.46 -28.50 -26.69
CA SER A 228 -24.71 -28.39 -27.45
C SER A 228 -24.49 -28.65 -28.96
N GLN A 229 -23.50 -27.98 -29.58
CA GLN A 229 -23.13 -28.21 -30.97
C GLN A 229 -22.70 -29.67 -31.24
N LEU A 230 -21.98 -30.28 -30.30
CA LEU A 230 -21.54 -31.66 -30.38
C LEU A 230 -22.71 -32.63 -30.25
N GLY A 231 -23.60 -32.44 -29.29
CA GLY A 231 -24.79 -33.26 -29.10
C GLY A 231 -25.70 -33.26 -30.33
N GLU A 232 -25.92 -32.08 -30.92
CA GLU A 232 -26.71 -31.92 -32.15
C GLU A 232 -26.06 -32.63 -33.36
N ARG A 233 -24.74 -32.43 -33.57
CA ARG A 233 -23.98 -33.12 -34.63
C ARG A 233 -23.93 -34.64 -34.42
N ARG A 234 -23.70 -35.09 -33.18
CA ARG A 234 -23.67 -36.50 -32.78
C ARG A 234 -25.04 -37.15 -33.00
N SER A 235 -26.13 -36.46 -32.69
CA SER A 235 -27.49 -36.94 -32.95
C SER A 235 -27.75 -37.13 -34.45
N ARG A 236 -27.45 -36.12 -35.28
CA ARG A 236 -27.57 -36.24 -36.76
C ARG A 236 -26.71 -37.36 -37.34
N PHE A 237 -25.46 -37.49 -36.88
CA PHE A 237 -24.55 -38.54 -37.33
C PHE A 237 -24.99 -39.95 -36.88
N ILE A 238 -25.48 -40.11 -35.65
CA ILE A 238 -26.07 -41.38 -35.20
C ILE A 238 -27.32 -41.73 -36.03
N HIS A 239 -28.12 -40.73 -36.43
CA HIS A 239 -29.28 -40.96 -37.28
C HIS A 239 -28.89 -41.43 -38.70
N SER A 240 -27.92 -40.77 -39.35
CA SER A 240 -27.44 -41.20 -40.67
C SER A 240 -26.74 -42.56 -40.61
N MET A 241 -25.92 -42.81 -39.58
CA MET A 241 -25.29 -44.12 -39.35
C MET A 241 -26.31 -45.23 -39.10
N ARG A 242 -27.37 -44.98 -38.34
CA ARG A 242 -28.46 -45.97 -38.10
C ARG A 242 -29.23 -46.29 -39.38
N TYR A 243 -29.49 -45.29 -40.23
CA TYR A 243 -30.08 -45.50 -41.55
C TYR A 243 -29.15 -46.34 -42.44
N MET A 244 -27.86 -45.97 -42.53
CA MET A 244 -26.87 -46.73 -43.31
C MET A 244 -26.63 -48.15 -42.80
N ALA A 245 -26.78 -48.40 -41.49
CA ALA A 245 -26.67 -49.74 -40.91
C ALA A 245 -27.85 -50.65 -41.27
N ARG A 246 -29.06 -50.08 -41.41
CA ARG A 246 -30.25 -50.80 -41.89
C ARG A 246 -30.18 -51.08 -43.39
N HIS A 247 -29.76 -50.10 -44.18
CA HIS A 247 -29.60 -50.21 -45.65
C HIS A 247 -28.15 -50.50 -46.04
N ARG A 248 -27.51 -51.43 -45.31
CA ARG A 248 -26.07 -51.70 -45.46
C ARG A 248 -25.73 -52.65 -46.60
N SER A 249 -26.70 -53.40 -47.13
CA SER A 249 -26.41 -54.46 -48.10
C SER A 249 -25.81 -53.90 -49.38
N ILE A 250 -24.98 -54.71 -50.03
CA ILE A 250 -24.52 -54.42 -51.40
C ILE A 250 -25.73 -54.46 -52.34
N GLN A 251 -26.68 -55.37 -52.09
CA GLN A 251 -27.95 -55.44 -52.83
C GLN A 251 -28.76 -54.15 -52.71
N ASP A 252 -28.95 -53.58 -51.50
CA ASP A 252 -29.69 -52.31 -51.31
C ASP A 252 -29.12 -51.18 -52.18
N LYS A 253 -27.78 -51.08 -52.22
CA LYS A 253 -27.04 -50.03 -52.93
C LYS A 253 -27.05 -50.23 -54.44
N LEU A 254 -26.91 -51.49 -54.89
CA LEU A 254 -27.05 -51.84 -56.31
C LEU A 254 -28.49 -51.66 -56.78
N MET A 255 -29.49 -52.09 -56.00
CA MET A 255 -30.92 -51.86 -56.28
C MET A 255 -31.26 -50.37 -56.34
N PHE A 256 -30.68 -49.53 -55.45
CA PHE A 256 -30.83 -48.07 -55.57
C PHE A 256 -30.24 -47.53 -56.89
N VAL A 257 -29.09 -48.03 -57.34
CA VAL A 257 -28.47 -47.60 -58.61
C VAL A 257 -29.24 -48.12 -59.83
N PHE A 258 -29.59 -49.41 -59.86
CA PHE A 258 -30.22 -50.09 -61.00
C PHE A 258 -31.74 -49.87 -61.12
N SER A 259 -32.46 -49.47 -60.06
CA SER A 259 -33.88 -49.04 -60.16
C SER A 259 -34.06 -47.65 -60.80
N ALA A 260 -33.13 -47.26 -61.68
CA ALA A 260 -33.13 -46.06 -62.47
C ALA A 260 -33.80 -46.34 -63.82
N LYS A 261 -34.72 -45.47 -64.27
CA LYS A 261 -35.44 -45.70 -65.54
C LYS A 261 -34.61 -45.46 -66.79
N THR A 262 -33.39 -44.90 -66.64
CA THR A 262 -32.47 -44.58 -67.74
C THR A 262 -31.01 -44.66 -67.28
N LEU A 263 -30.08 -44.91 -68.21
CA LEU A 263 -28.64 -44.96 -67.96
C LEU A 263 -28.11 -43.66 -67.32
N THR A 264 -28.64 -42.50 -67.73
CA THR A 264 -28.29 -41.20 -67.15
C THR A 264 -28.72 -41.07 -65.68
N GLN A 265 -29.89 -41.61 -65.32
CA GLN A 265 -30.31 -41.68 -63.91
C GLN A 265 -29.43 -42.64 -63.11
N MET A 266 -29.08 -43.80 -63.67
CA MET A 266 -28.17 -44.78 -63.03
C MET A 266 -26.81 -44.15 -62.71
N TYR A 267 -26.21 -43.45 -63.67
CA TYR A 267 -24.95 -42.71 -63.47
C TYR A 267 -25.07 -41.64 -62.37
N ARG A 268 -26.15 -40.84 -62.37
CA ARG A 268 -26.41 -39.84 -61.32
C ARG A 268 -26.53 -40.48 -59.93
N ARG A 269 -27.24 -41.61 -59.80
CA ARG A 269 -27.37 -42.34 -58.53
C ARG A 269 -26.06 -42.97 -58.07
N LEU A 270 -25.26 -43.55 -58.97
CA LEU A 270 -23.93 -44.10 -58.67
C LEU A 270 -22.97 -43.01 -58.17
N ARG A 271 -22.96 -41.84 -58.84
CA ARG A 271 -22.21 -40.66 -58.41
C ARG A 271 -22.65 -40.20 -57.02
N PHE A 272 -23.96 -40.05 -56.80
CA PHE A 272 -24.52 -39.66 -55.50
C PHE A 272 -24.10 -40.59 -54.36
N VAL A 273 -24.09 -41.91 -54.56
CA VAL A 273 -23.62 -42.87 -53.54
C VAL A 273 -22.14 -42.64 -53.17
N ARG A 274 -21.28 -42.32 -54.15
CA ARG A 274 -19.85 -42.00 -53.90
C ARG A 274 -19.70 -40.67 -53.15
N GLU A 275 -20.40 -39.62 -53.58
CA GLU A 275 -20.36 -38.30 -52.95
C GLU A 275 -20.94 -38.33 -51.52
N TYR A 276 -22.02 -39.07 -51.29
CA TYR A 276 -22.59 -39.29 -49.96
C TYR A 276 -21.64 -40.05 -49.03
N ALA A 277 -20.92 -41.06 -49.54
CA ALA A 277 -19.91 -41.78 -48.76
C ALA A 277 -18.68 -40.91 -48.41
N ALA A 278 -18.32 -39.93 -49.25
CA ALA A 278 -17.31 -38.93 -48.92
C ALA A 278 -17.84 -37.95 -47.85
N TYR A 279 -19.06 -37.45 -48.03
CA TYR A 279 -19.74 -36.55 -47.08
C TYR A 279 -19.86 -37.17 -45.67
N GLN A 280 -20.28 -38.43 -45.54
CA GLN A 280 -20.41 -39.08 -44.23
C GLN A 280 -19.06 -39.27 -43.52
N ARG A 281 -17.96 -39.50 -44.24
CA ARG A 281 -16.60 -39.49 -43.63
C ARG A 281 -16.25 -38.11 -43.09
N ALA A 282 -16.44 -37.06 -43.90
CA ALA A 282 -16.18 -35.68 -43.49
C ALA A 282 -17.05 -35.25 -42.28
N GLN A 283 -18.31 -35.70 -42.19
CA GLN A 283 -19.14 -35.46 -40.99
C GLN A 283 -18.58 -36.16 -39.75
N GLY A 284 -18.05 -37.38 -39.88
CA GLY A 284 -17.37 -38.10 -38.78
C GLY A 284 -16.10 -37.39 -38.31
N GLU A 285 -15.28 -36.89 -39.24
CA GLU A 285 -14.08 -36.10 -38.94
C GLU A 285 -14.42 -34.77 -38.26
N LEU A 286 -15.42 -34.04 -38.75
CA LEU A 286 -15.92 -32.82 -38.13
C LEU A 286 -16.51 -33.06 -36.72
N LEU A 287 -17.10 -34.24 -36.48
CA LEU A 287 -17.55 -34.64 -35.14
C LEU A 287 -16.37 -34.94 -34.22
N LYS A 288 -15.34 -35.64 -34.70
CA LYS A 288 -14.09 -35.89 -33.95
C LYS A 288 -13.38 -34.57 -33.59
N GLN A 289 -13.23 -33.65 -34.54
CA GLN A 289 -12.67 -32.32 -34.29
C GLN A 289 -13.47 -31.54 -33.23
N LYS A 290 -14.81 -31.66 -33.23
CA LYS A 290 -15.65 -31.04 -32.19
C LYS A 290 -15.53 -31.71 -30.82
N GLN A 291 -15.31 -33.03 -30.77
CA GLN A 291 -15.03 -33.75 -29.51
C GLN A 291 -13.71 -33.24 -28.90
N ASN A 292 -12.63 -33.21 -29.69
CA ASN A 292 -11.35 -32.66 -29.24
C ASN A 292 -11.47 -31.21 -28.70
N GLN A 293 -12.31 -30.36 -29.30
CA GLN A 293 -12.57 -28.99 -28.81
C GLN A 293 -13.32 -28.94 -27.47
N VAL A 294 -14.19 -29.92 -27.18
CA VAL A 294 -14.86 -30.05 -25.88
C VAL A 294 -13.86 -30.55 -24.83
N ASP A 295 -13.07 -31.57 -25.16
CA ASP A 295 -12.10 -32.20 -24.25
C ASP A 295 -11.00 -31.21 -23.84
N GLU A 296 -10.43 -30.47 -24.80
CA GLU A 296 -9.44 -29.42 -24.54
C GLU A 296 -10.00 -28.33 -23.60
N LYS A 297 -11.30 -28.02 -23.72
CA LYS A 297 -11.97 -27.03 -22.88
C LYS A 297 -12.31 -27.55 -21.48
N HIS A 298 -12.62 -28.85 -21.33
CA HIS A 298 -12.66 -29.49 -20.02
C HIS A 298 -11.30 -29.45 -19.33
N ASP A 299 -10.23 -29.76 -20.04
CA ASP A 299 -8.85 -29.73 -19.54
C ASP A 299 -8.40 -28.31 -19.14
N GLN A 300 -8.71 -27.29 -19.96
CA GLN A 300 -8.50 -25.89 -19.60
C GLN A 300 -9.25 -25.53 -18.31
N LEU A 301 -10.53 -25.90 -18.20
CA LEU A 301 -11.35 -25.64 -17.01
C LEU A 301 -10.83 -26.40 -15.77
N ALA A 302 -10.33 -27.62 -15.93
CA ALA A 302 -9.73 -28.42 -14.86
C ALA A 302 -8.44 -27.79 -14.34
N ARG A 303 -7.52 -27.38 -15.23
CA ARG A 303 -6.29 -26.66 -14.87
C ARG A 303 -6.57 -25.36 -14.12
N VAL A 304 -7.53 -24.56 -14.61
CA VAL A 304 -7.90 -23.28 -13.96
C VAL A 304 -8.55 -23.51 -12.58
N ARG A 305 -9.40 -24.54 -12.42
CA ARG A 305 -9.94 -24.94 -11.11
C ARG A 305 -8.86 -25.41 -10.13
N GLY A 306 -7.87 -26.18 -10.61
CA GLY A 306 -6.70 -26.59 -9.83
C GLY A 306 -5.88 -25.38 -9.35
N HIS A 307 -5.64 -24.41 -10.23
CA HIS A 307 -4.97 -23.17 -9.87
C HIS A 307 -5.74 -22.36 -8.82
N LYS A 308 -7.07 -22.23 -8.96
CA LYS A 308 -7.93 -21.62 -7.92
C LYS A 308 -7.77 -22.31 -6.56
N SER A 309 -7.79 -23.66 -6.54
CA SER A 309 -7.62 -24.45 -5.32
C SER A 309 -6.29 -24.16 -4.63
N ASN A 310 -5.20 -24.12 -5.41
CA ASN A 310 -3.86 -23.83 -4.91
C ASN A 310 -3.75 -22.41 -4.34
N LEU A 311 -4.38 -21.41 -4.97
CA LEU A 311 -4.45 -20.04 -4.43
C LEU A 311 -5.29 -19.94 -3.15
N LEU A 312 -6.42 -20.65 -3.06
CA LEU A 312 -7.23 -20.71 -1.84
C LEU A 312 -6.47 -21.34 -0.65
N VAL A 313 -5.65 -22.36 -0.90
CA VAL A 313 -4.78 -22.96 0.12
C VAL A 313 -3.67 -21.98 0.54
N LYS A 314 -2.99 -21.33 -0.41
CA LYS A 314 -1.99 -20.29 -0.12
C LYS A 314 -2.57 -19.12 0.67
N GLY A 315 -3.73 -18.59 0.27
CA GLY A 315 -4.41 -17.50 0.97
C GLY A 315 -4.76 -17.87 2.41
N ARG A 316 -5.26 -19.09 2.65
CA ARG A 316 -5.51 -19.61 4.01
C ARG A 316 -4.22 -19.72 4.83
N GLN A 317 -3.12 -20.16 4.23
CA GLN A 317 -1.83 -20.27 4.90
C GLN A 317 -1.28 -18.89 5.31
N VAL A 318 -1.29 -17.91 4.40
CA VAL A 318 -0.84 -16.54 4.67
C VAL A 318 -1.73 -15.87 5.72
N HIS A 319 -3.05 -16.05 5.65
CA HIS A 319 -3.99 -15.54 6.66
C HIS A 319 -3.73 -16.17 8.05
N SER A 320 -3.43 -17.48 8.12
CA SER A 320 -3.09 -18.14 9.39
C SER A 320 -1.81 -17.57 10.01
N GLN A 321 -0.78 -17.31 9.18
CA GLN A 321 0.46 -16.66 9.62
C GLN A 321 0.22 -15.22 10.09
N MET A 322 -0.58 -14.46 9.35
CA MET A 322 -0.94 -13.07 9.70
C MET A 322 -1.66 -12.99 11.05
N GLU A 323 -2.64 -13.86 11.32
CA GLU A 323 -3.31 -13.91 12.63
C GLU A 323 -2.34 -14.31 13.75
N SER A 324 -1.39 -15.23 13.51
CA SER A 324 -0.38 -15.53 14.54
C SER A 324 0.52 -14.33 14.86
N LYS A 325 0.82 -13.47 13.88
CA LYS A 325 1.57 -12.22 14.08
C LYS A 325 0.75 -11.14 14.77
N LYS A 326 -0.55 -11.01 14.46
CA LYS A 326 -1.46 -10.10 15.19
C LYS A 326 -1.56 -10.49 16.68
N VAL A 327 -1.67 -11.78 16.99
CA VAL A 327 -1.67 -12.28 18.37
C VAL A 327 -0.33 -12.04 19.07
N GLU A 328 0.80 -12.11 18.35
CA GLU A 328 2.10 -11.74 18.92
C GLU A 328 2.19 -10.22 19.18
N GLN A 329 1.76 -9.38 18.23
CA GLN A 329 1.71 -7.93 18.35
C GLN A 329 0.85 -7.50 19.55
N GLN A 330 -0.34 -8.11 19.71
CA GLN A 330 -1.23 -7.91 20.87
C GLN A 330 -0.52 -8.25 22.19
N LYS A 331 0.12 -9.42 22.30
CA LYS A 331 0.86 -9.80 23.52
C LYS A 331 2.00 -8.85 23.86
N VAL A 332 2.71 -8.30 22.85
CA VAL A 332 3.75 -7.29 23.09
C VAL A 332 3.11 -6.00 23.63
N VAL A 333 2.00 -5.53 23.05
CA VAL A 333 1.27 -4.34 23.53
C VAL A 333 0.70 -4.56 24.95
N GLU A 334 0.10 -5.71 25.24
CA GLU A 334 -0.38 -6.07 26.58
C GLU A 334 0.77 -6.10 27.60
N SER A 335 1.93 -6.66 27.23
CA SER A 335 3.11 -6.67 28.10
C SER A 335 3.62 -5.25 28.42
N LEU A 336 3.62 -4.36 27.42
CA LEU A 336 4.02 -2.96 27.55
C LEU A 336 3.06 -2.19 28.46
N GLN A 337 1.75 -2.36 28.29
CA GLN A 337 0.73 -1.72 29.12
C GLN A 337 0.81 -2.19 30.59
N ASN A 338 1.05 -3.47 30.81
CA ASN A 338 1.23 -4.02 32.16
C ASN A 338 2.53 -3.54 32.82
N ASP A 339 3.68 -3.61 32.12
CA ASP A 339 4.96 -3.06 32.60
C ASP A 339 4.81 -1.56 32.95
N GLN A 340 4.19 -0.76 32.09
CA GLN A 340 3.94 0.67 32.31
C GLN A 340 3.08 0.91 33.56
N LYS A 341 1.97 0.17 33.72
CA LYS A 341 1.06 0.32 34.86
C LYS A 341 1.74 -0.03 36.19
N VAL A 342 2.52 -1.12 36.22
CA VAL A 342 3.25 -1.56 37.42
C VAL A 342 4.33 -0.54 37.81
N LEU A 343 5.10 -0.02 36.84
CA LEU A 343 6.09 1.02 37.10
C LEU A 343 5.45 2.30 37.64
N GLN A 344 4.33 2.74 37.07
CA GLN A 344 3.60 3.91 37.55
C GLN A 344 3.07 3.73 38.99
N SER A 345 2.50 2.58 39.33
CA SER A 345 2.03 2.34 40.71
C SER A 345 3.19 2.33 41.71
N VAL A 346 4.26 1.57 41.43
CA VAL A 346 5.43 1.44 42.33
C VAL A 346 6.11 2.79 42.57
N ILE A 347 6.27 3.62 41.54
CA ILE A 347 6.83 4.97 41.68
C ILE A 347 5.88 5.85 42.51
N SER A 348 4.58 5.81 42.25
CA SER A 348 3.61 6.63 43.02
C SER A 348 3.59 6.24 44.50
N ASP A 349 3.75 4.96 44.84
CA ASP A 349 3.69 4.48 46.21
C ASP A 349 5.00 4.71 46.97
N ARG A 350 6.17 4.59 46.31
CA ARG A 350 7.44 5.06 46.91
C ARG A 350 7.45 6.58 47.08
N GLN A 351 6.91 7.36 46.15
CA GLN A 351 6.75 8.82 46.31
C GLN A 351 5.82 9.21 47.46
N LYS A 352 4.68 8.52 47.65
CA LYS A 352 3.80 8.74 48.82
C LYS A 352 4.51 8.44 50.14
N LYS A 353 5.24 7.32 50.23
CA LYS A 353 6.04 6.95 51.42
C LYS A 353 7.14 7.98 51.71
N GLN A 354 7.87 8.40 50.69
CA GLN A 354 8.88 9.46 50.73
C GLN A 354 8.28 10.78 51.25
N GLN A 355 7.12 11.20 50.76
CA GLN A 355 6.42 12.40 51.21
C GLN A 355 5.91 12.29 52.66
N ALA A 356 5.38 11.13 53.05
CA ALA A 356 4.92 10.88 54.42
C ALA A 356 6.07 10.95 55.44
N ILE A 357 7.21 10.32 55.14
CA ILE A 357 8.40 10.35 56.00
C ILE A 357 9.02 11.75 56.04
N ASN A 358 9.12 12.45 54.92
CA ASN A 358 9.51 13.87 54.91
C ASN A 358 8.59 14.70 55.82
N ALA A 359 7.26 14.57 55.67
CA ALA A 359 6.28 15.30 56.49
C ALA A 359 6.22 14.85 57.96
N GLN A 360 6.85 13.73 58.34
CA GLN A 360 7.10 13.34 59.74
C GLN A 360 8.39 13.98 60.25
N ILE A 361 9.48 13.90 59.47
CA ILE A 361 10.77 14.54 59.78
C ILE A 361 10.60 16.06 59.94
N ASP A 362 9.88 16.73 59.03
CA ASP A 362 9.61 18.17 59.11
C ASP A 362 8.78 18.54 60.35
N ARG A 363 7.85 17.67 60.78
CA ARG A 363 7.08 17.87 62.02
C ARG A 363 7.95 17.69 63.28
N LEU A 364 8.78 16.65 63.33
CA LEU A 364 9.70 16.42 64.45
C LEU A 364 10.76 17.52 64.54
N ILE A 365 11.32 17.96 63.41
CA ILE A 365 12.25 19.09 63.34
C ILE A 365 11.55 20.40 63.73
N ALA A 366 10.29 20.63 63.33
CA ALA A 366 9.54 21.80 63.77
C ALA A 366 9.31 21.81 65.29
N ILE A 367 8.95 20.66 65.88
CA ILE A 367 8.79 20.51 67.34
C ILE A 367 10.13 20.76 68.06
N GLU A 368 11.23 20.17 67.60
CA GLU A 368 12.54 20.36 68.25
C GLU A 368 13.09 21.78 68.05
N ILE A 369 12.81 22.43 66.91
CA ILE A 369 13.11 23.85 66.71
C ILE A 369 12.28 24.74 67.63
N GLN A 370 11.01 24.40 67.92
CA GLN A 370 10.22 25.14 68.93
C GLN A 370 10.81 24.95 70.32
N LYS A 371 11.05 23.70 70.77
CA LYS A 371 11.70 23.40 72.07
C LYS A 371 13.09 24.02 72.21
N ALA A 372 13.86 24.14 71.13
CA ALA A 372 15.16 24.78 71.12
C ALA A 372 15.05 26.32 71.14
N ARG A 373 14.01 26.90 70.51
CA ARG A 373 13.69 28.33 70.62
C ARG A 373 13.17 28.70 72.00
N GLU A 374 12.35 27.86 72.62
CA GLU A 374 11.83 28.05 73.98
C GLU A 374 12.99 28.08 74.98
N ARG A 375 13.86 27.06 74.98
CA ARG A 375 15.11 27.05 75.76
C ARG A 375 15.99 28.28 75.47
N ALA A 376 16.18 28.67 74.22
CA ALA A 376 16.96 29.86 73.88
C ALA A 376 16.29 31.18 74.32
N MET A 377 14.95 31.24 74.38
CA MET A 377 14.21 32.39 74.93
C MET A 377 14.28 32.42 76.46
N GLU A 378 14.31 31.27 77.12
CA GLU A 378 14.51 31.16 78.57
C GLU A 378 15.95 31.52 78.97
N GLU A 379 16.96 31.04 78.25
CA GLU A 379 18.36 31.47 78.40
C GLU A 379 18.50 32.98 78.14
N ALA A 380 17.85 33.52 77.10
CA ALA A 380 17.85 34.96 76.84
C ALA A 380 17.15 35.76 77.94
N ARG A 381 16.06 35.25 78.52
CA ARG A 381 15.36 35.83 79.69
C ARG A 381 16.23 35.77 80.94
N ALA A 382 16.93 34.66 81.20
CA ALA A 382 17.85 34.51 82.32
C ALA A 382 19.05 35.46 82.19
N GLN A 383 19.64 35.57 80.99
CA GLN A 383 20.70 36.55 80.71
C GLN A 383 20.19 37.99 80.82
N ALA A 384 18.95 38.28 80.40
CA ALA A 384 18.34 39.60 80.59
C ALA A 384 18.10 39.92 82.08
N ALA A 385 17.64 38.95 82.88
CA ALA A 385 17.46 39.08 84.32
C ALA A 385 18.79 39.29 85.05
N ALA A 386 19.85 38.55 84.69
CA ALA A 386 21.20 38.75 85.23
C ALA A 386 21.74 40.16 84.88
N ARG A 387 21.53 40.64 83.64
CA ARG A 387 21.89 42.01 83.23
C ARG A 387 21.07 43.07 83.98
N ALA A 388 19.80 42.81 84.28
CA ALA A 388 18.96 43.69 85.08
C ALA A 388 19.37 43.73 86.57
N ALA A 389 19.79 42.59 87.15
CA ALA A 389 20.35 42.54 88.50
C ALA A 389 21.68 43.34 88.59
N ALA A 390 22.58 43.16 87.62
CA ALA A 390 23.81 43.96 87.51
C ALA A 390 23.53 45.46 87.29
N ALA A 391 22.42 45.82 86.65
CA ALA A 391 21.98 47.21 86.51
C ALA A 391 21.45 47.80 87.83
N LYS A 392 20.74 47.01 88.67
CA LYS A 392 20.31 47.44 90.01
C LYS A 392 21.50 47.75 90.93
N GLN A 393 22.50 46.86 90.97
CA GLN A 393 23.73 47.06 91.74
C GLN A 393 24.46 48.37 91.36
N ARG A 394 24.51 48.69 90.06
CA ARG A 394 25.07 49.96 89.56
C ARG A 394 24.19 51.18 89.89
N ALA A 395 22.89 51.00 90.03
CA ALA A 395 21.98 52.07 90.46
C ALA A 395 22.11 52.38 91.96
N GLU A 396 22.39 51.36 92.80
CA GLU A 396 22.69 51.51 94.23
C GLU A 396 24.02 52.26 94.45
N GLU A 397 25.05 51.98 93.64
CA GLU A 397 26.31 52.74 93.63
C GLU A 397 26.08 54.23 93.26
N LEU A 398 25.22 54.49 92.27
CA LEU A 398 24.83 55.84 91.85
C LEU A 398 23.95 56.56 92.90
N ALA A 399 23.23 55.85 93.77
CA ALA A 399 22.43 56.44 94.84
C ALA A 399 23.32 57.14 95.88
N ARG A 400 24.45 56.53 96.28
CA ARG A 400 25.42 57.15 97.21
C ARG A 400 25.98 58.48 96.69
N LYS A 401 26.08 58.66 95.37
CA LYS A 401 26.51 59.94 94.75
C LYS A 401 25.41 61.01 94.70
N ARG A 402 24.13 60.63 94.81
CA ARG A 402 22.99 61.57 94.83
C ARG A 402 22.73 62.19 96.19
N GLU A 403 23.10 61.51 97.29
CA GLU A 403 22.91 62.03 98.64
C GLU A 403 23.78 63.28 98.89
N ALA A 404 25.04 63.26 98.42
CA ALA A 404 25.94 64.41 98.45
C ALA A 404 25.39 65.64 97.70
N ALA A 405 24.58 65.43 96.65
CA ALA A 405 23.95 66.51 95.89
C ALA A 405 22.68 67.08 96.57
N ARG A 406 22.07 66.37 97.53
CA ARG A 406 20.79 66.79 98.13
C ARG A 406 20.93 67.99 99.06
N ARG A 407 22.05 68.08 99.80
CA ARG A 407 22.35 69.22 100.70
C ARG A 407 22.60 70.55 99.98
N ALA A 408 22.80 70.55 98.66
CA ALA A 408 22.99 71.75 97.85
C ALA A 408 21.68 72.28 97.21
N ALA A 409 20.54 71.62 97.43
CA ALA A 409 19.28 71.92 96.74
C ALA A 409 18.27 72.73 97.59
N GLU A 410 18.44 72.81 98.90
CA GLU A 410 17.42 73.30 99.83
C GLU A 410 17.35 74.85 99.90
N GLU A 411 18.45 75.55 99.58
CA GLU A 411 18.52 77.02 99.60
C GLU A 411 17.81 77.67 98.38
N ASN A 412 17.76 76.99 97.23
CA ASN A 412 17.17 77.53 95.99
C ASN A 412 15.64 77.32 95.90
N ALA A 413 15.00 76.87 96.99
CA ALA A 413 13.59 76.48 96.99
C ALA A 413 12.59 77.67 97.07
N ARG A 414 13.03 78.87 97.48
CA ARG A 414 12.13 80.01 97.74
C ARG A 414 11.93 81.00 96.59
N ARG A 415 12.81 81.06 95.58
CA ARG A 415 12.86 82.24 94.67
C ARG A 415 12.02 82.16 93.40
N ILE A 416 11.38 81.02 93.09
CA ILE A 416 10.65 80.82 91.82
C ILE A 416 9.29 80.13 92.02
N ALA A 417 8.47 80.64 92.95
CA ALA A 417 7.02 80.45 92.87
C ALA A 417 6.42 81.14 91.61
N GLU A 418 7.12 82.16 91.11
CA GLU A 418 6.74 83.06 90.01
C GLU A 418 6.68 82.39 88.62
N ALA A 419 7.46 81.32 88.37
CA ALA A 419 7.48 80.66 87.05
C ALA A 419 6.25 79.79 86.77
N LYS A 420 5.44 79.41 87.77
CA LYS A 420 4.21 78.64 87.54
C LYS A 420 3.19 79.35 86.63
N ALA A 421 3.24 80.68 86.57
CA ALA A 421 2.45 81.48 85.62
C ALA A 421 2.96 81.37 84.16
N ARG A 422 4.25 81.09 83.95
CA ARG A 422 4.82 80.81 82.61
C ARG A 422 4.64 79.34 82.21
N GLU A 423 4.73 78.41 83.17
CA GLU A 423 4.51 76.97 82.95
C GLU A 423 3.12 76.69 82.34
N ALA A 424 2.07 77.36 82.83
CA ALA A 424 0.72 77.25 82.27
C ALA A 424 0.63 77.68 80.79
N ARG A 425 1.34 78.75 80.39
CA ARG A 425 1.35 79.23 79.00
C ARG A 425 2.21 78.33 78.09
N ALA A 426 3.35 77.88 78.59
CA ALA A 426 4.21 76.92 77.90
C ALA A 426 3.51 75.57 77.65
N LYS A 427 2.63 75.13 78.56
CA LYS A 427 1.85 73.90 78.40
C LYS A 427 0.83 74.01 77.27
N ALA A 428 0.12 75.14 77.17
CA ALA A 428 -0.81 75.41 76.06
C ALA A 428 -0.08 75.55 74.71
N GLU A 429 1.09 76.20 74.66
CA GLU A 429 1.90 76.30 73.44
C GLU A 429 2.51 74.93 73.03
N ALA A 430 2.84 74.07 74.00
CA ALA A 430 3.28 72.71 73.76
C ALA A 430 2.15 71.80 73.26
N GLU A 431 0.92 71.91 73.78
CA GLU A 431 -0.26 71.20 73.26
C GLU A 431 -0.63 71.68 71.85
N ALA A 432 -0.52 72.98 71.56
CA ALA A 432 -0.69 73.52 70.20
C ALA A 432 0.36 72.95 69.23
N ARG A 433 1.65 72.97 69.60
CA ARG A 433 2.72 72.37 68.78
C ARG A 433 2.58 70.85 68.64
N ALA A 434 2.12 70.14 69.68
CA ALA A 434 1.87 68.70 69.60
C ALA A 434 0.73 68.37 68.63
N ALA A 435 -0.38 69.13 68.67
CA ALA A 435 -1.48 68.99 67.71
C ALA A 435 -1.05 69.35 66.28
N GLN A 436 -0.15 70.31 66.11
CA GLN A 436 0.41 70.68 64.81
C GLN A 436 1.32 69.58 64.24
N LEU A 437 2.23 69.02 65.06
CA LEU A 437 3.04 67.85 64.72
C LEU A 437 2.20 66.59 64.46
N GLU A 438 1.07 66.40 65.16
CA GLU A 438 0.18 65.26 64.89
C GLU A 438 -0.59 65.43 63.57
N ARG A 439 -0.98 66.66 63.20
CA ARG A 439 -1.54 66.97 61.87
C ARG A 439 -0.51 66.74 60.78
N GLU A 440 0.70 67.27 60.91
CA GLU A 440 1.81 67.02 59.97
C GLU A 440 2.13 65.52 59.85
N ARG A 441 2.10 64.78 60.96
CA ARG A 441 2.33 63.33 60.96
C ARG A 441 1.17 62.55 60.33
N ARG A 442 -0.09 62.98 60.50
CA ARG A 442 -1.25 62.42 59.78
C ARG A 442 -1.18 62.73 58.29
N GLU A 443 -0.79 63.94 57.90
CA GLU A 443 -0.56 64.28 56.49
C GLU A 443 0.60 63.50 55.89
N ALA A 444 1.72 63.33 56.61
CA ALA A 444 2.83 62.51 56.17
C ALA A 444 2.43 61.02 56.03
N GLN A 445 1.58 60.51 56.92
CA GLN A 445 1.00 59.17 56.80
C GLN A 445 0.04 59.07 55.60
N ALA A 446 -0.84 60.04 55.38
CA ALA A 446 -1.75 60.07 54.24
C ALA A 446 -1.00 60.17 52.89
N ARG A 447 0.00 61.05 52.79
CA ARG A 447 0.89 61.18 51.62
C ARG A 447 1.71 59.91 51.40
N ALA A 448 2.21 59.26 52.46
CA ALA A 448 2.91 57.98 52.36
C ALA A 448 1.98 56.81 51.98
N GLU A 449 0.70 56.85 52.35
CA GLU A 449 -0.28 55.85 51.92
C GLU A 449 -0.74 56.09 50.48
N GLN A 450 -0.97 57.33 50.08
CA GLN A 450 -1.24 57.70 48.69
C GLN A 450 -0.08 57.27 47.78
N ALA A 451 1.17 57.60 48.12
CA ALA A 451 2.35 57.17 47.37
C ALA A 451 2.49 55.63 47.31
N ARG A 452 2.03 54.89 48.34
CA ARG A 452 1.96 53.42 48.29
C ARG A 452 0.88 52.91 47.36
N ARG A 453 -0.32 53.52 47.37
CA ARG A 453 -1.44 53.17 46.48
C ARG A 453 -1.08 53.45 45.01
N GLU A 454 -0.44 54.59 44.74
CA GLU A 454 0.08 54.97 43.41
C GLU A 454 1.20 54.02 42.96
N ALA A 455 2.16 53.69 43.83
CA ALA A 455 3.20 52.70 43.54
C ALA A 455 2.64 51.28 43.30
N GLU A 456 1.59 50.88 44.02
CA GLU A 456 0.92 49.60 43.78
C GLU A 456 0.13 49.60 42.46
N GLN A 457 -0.59 50.67 42.14
CA GLN A 457 -1.26 50.81 40.85
C GLN A 457 -0.25 50.80 39.68
N ALA A 458 0.87 51.53 39.79
CA ALA A 458 1.94 51.50 38.80
C ALA A 458 2.55 50.09 38.65
N ARG A 459 2.70 49.36 39.76
CA ARG A 459 3.21 47.98 39.73
C ARG A 459 2.22 47.00 39.11
N ARG A 460 0.92 47.10 39.43
CA ARG A 460 -0.15 46.31 38.79
C ARG A 460 -0.26 46.62 37.29
N ALA A 461 -0.12 47.89 36.90
CA ALA A 461 -0.08 48.30 35.49
C ALA A 461 1.13 47.69 34.75
N ALA A 462 2.32 47.69 35.37
CA ALA A 462 3.51 47.07 34.80
C ALA A 462 3.38 45.53 34.66
N GLU A 463 2.75 44.84 35.63
CA GLU A 463 2.48 43.40 35.53
C GLU A 463 1.39 43.08 34.48
N ALA A 464 0.37 43.95 34.31
CA ALA A 464 -0.60 43.87 33.22
C ALA A 464 0.05 44.09 31.85
N GLU A 465 0.95 45.05 31.70
CA GLU A 465 1.68 45.27 30.43
C GLU A 465 2.65 44.12 30.12
N ALA A 466 3.36 43.60 31.13
CA ALA A 466 4.28 42.46 30.96
C ALA A 466 3.56 41.16 30.57
N SER A 467 2.38 40.90 31.15
CA SER A 467 1.53 39.76 30.77
C SER A 467 0.91 39.95 29.39
N ALA A 468 0.44 41.15 29.04
CA ALA A 468 -0.04 41.46 27.69
C ALA A 468 1.07 41.32 26.62
N ARG A 469 2.31 41.73 26.92
CA ARG A 469 3.48 41.53 26.05
C ARG A 469 3.77 40.05 25.84
N LYS A 470 3.78 39.23 26.89
CA LYS A 470 3.91 37.76 26.77
C LYS A 470 2.79 37.11 25.95
N ALA A 471 1.54 37.53 26.14
CA ALA A 471 0.41 36.99 25.37
C ALA A 471 0.51 37.34 23.87
N ARG A 472 1.02 38.54 23.54
CA ARG A 472 1.32 38.95 22.16
C ARG A 472 2.51 38.20 21.56
N GLU A 473 3.51 37.84 22.36
CA GLU A 473 4.62 36.96 21.91
C GLU A 473 4.16 35.52 21.67
N LEU A 474 3.31 34.95 22.53
CA LEU A 474 2.74 33.60 22.32
C LEU A 474 1.92 33.54 21.03
N ARG A 475 0.95 34.44 20.84
CA ARG A 475 0.14 34.46 19.60
C ARG A 475 0.99 34.59 18.34
N ARG A 476 2.00 35.47 18.36
CA ARG A 476 2.97 35.59 17.24
C ARG A 476 3.83 34.35 17.04
N ALA A 477 4.07 33.53 18.07
CA ALA A 477 4.77 32.25 17.94
C ALA A 477 3.83 31.16 17.39
N GLU A 478 2.56 31.14 17.82
CA GLU A 478 1.52 30.24 17.32
C GLU A 478 1.20 30.51 15.83
N GLU A 479 0.96 31.78 15.46
CA GLU A 479 0.78 32.24 14.08
C GLU A 479 1.97 31.82 13.18
N ARG A 480 3.20 31.95 13.67
CA ARG A 480 4.41 31.55 12.93
C ARG A 480 4.55 30.03 12.82
N ALA A 481 4.21 29.27 13.86
CA ALA A 481 4.23 27.81 13.82
C ALA A 481 3.16 27.26 12.87
N GLU A 482 1.98 27.87 12.85
CA GLU A 482 0.90 27.49 11.93
C GLU A 482 1.20 27.89 10.48
N ALA A 483 1.80 29.07 10.26
CA ALA A 483 2.30 29.48 8.95
C ALA A 483 3.42 28.54 8.45
N ALA A 484 4.34 28.11 9.33
CA ALA A 484 5.38 27.14 9.00
C ALA A 484 4.80 25.78 8.59
N LYS A 485 3.81 25.25 9.32
CA LYS A 485 3.09 24.03 8.92
C LYS A 485 2.42 24.18 7.56
N ARG A 486 1.65 25.26 7.35
CA ARG A 486 1.00 25.53 6.05
C ARG A 486 2.01 25.63 4.90
N ALA A 487 3.23 26.11 5.16
CA ALA A 487 4.31 26.14 4.18
C ALA A 487 4.89 24.73 3.90
N GLU A 488 5.12 23.90 4.93
CA GLU A 488 5.52 22.49 4.74
C GLU A 488 4.46 21.67 3.99
N ASP A 489 3.18 21.83 4.34
CA ASP A 489 2.07 21.13 3.69
C ASP A 489 1.94 21.54 2.22
N GLN A 490 2.10 22.84 1.91
CA GLN A 490 2.16 23.32 0.53
C GLN A 490 3.41 22.83 -0.22
N ALA A 491 4.57 22.69 0.44
CA ALA A 491 5.77 22.13 -0.19
C ALA A 491 5.57 20.65 -0.54
N ARG A 492 5.03 19.84 0.40
CA ARG A 492 4.68 18.43 0.18
C ARG A 492 3.63 18.28 -0.93
N ALA A 493 2.63 19.16 -0.97
CA ALA A 493 1.61 19.19 -2.03
C ALA A 493 2.21 19.52 -3.41
N ARG A 494 3.19 20.43 -3.48
CA ARG A 494 3.91 20.74 -4.72
C ARG A 494 4.80 19.56 -5.17
N GLU A 495 5.59 18.98 -4.26
CA GLU A 495 6.45 17.81 -4.57
C GLU A 495 5.63 16.62 -5.08
N SER A 496 4.50 16.31 -4.43
CA SER A 496 3.61 15.22 -4.87
C SER A 496 2.91 15.51 -6.20
N ALA A 497 2.50 16.74 -6.47
CA ALA A 497 1.96 17.14 -7.77
C ALA A 497 3.04 17.10 -8.88
N GLU A 498 4.29 17.45 -8.57
CA GLU A 498 5.41 17.40 -9.49
C GLU A 498 5.83 15.95 -9.81
N ARG A 499 5.89 15.08 -8.78
CA ARG A 499 6.05 13.63 -8.99
C ARG A 499 4.91 13.04 -9.82
N ALA A 500 3.65 13.40 -9.55
CA ALA A 500 2.51 12.92 -10.35
C ALA A 500 2.60 13.34 -11.82
N ARG A 501 3.10 14.54 -12.12
CA ARG A 501 3.37 15.01 -13.49
C ARG A 501 4.54 14.25 -14.13
N ALA A 502 5.63 14.01 -13.40
CA ALA A 502 6.75 13.22 -13.88
C ALA A 502 6.35 11.76 -14.17
N ASP A 503 5.57 11.13 -13.28
CA ASP A 503 5.01 9.79 -13.47
C ASP A 503 4.07 9.72 -14.68
N GLN A 504 3.28 10.77 -14.92
CA GLN A 504 2.42 10.86 -16.11
C GLN A 504 3.27 10.98 -17.39
N GLN A 505 4.25 11.89 -17.42
CA GLN A 505 5.16 12.06 -18.55
C GLN A 505 5.98 10.80 -18.85
N ALA A 506 6.40 10.05 -17.82
CA ALA A 506 7.07 8.76 -17.96
C ALA A 506 6.15 7.73 -18.64
N ARG A 507 4.89 7.63 -18.21
CA ARG A 507 3.88 6.72 -18.81
C ARG A 507 3.54 7.11 -20.25
N GLU A 508 3.46 8.40 -20.55
CA GLU A 508 3.24 8.90 -21.92
C GLU A 508 4.45 8.63 -22.83
N ALA A 509 5.67 8.80 -22.32
CA ALA A 509 6.91 8.44 -23.03
C ALA A 509 7.03 6.92 -23.28
N GLU A 510 6.67 6.09 -22.28
CA GLU A 510 6.64 4.63 -22.41
C GLU A 510 5.55 4.18 -23.41
N ALA A 511 4.35 4.76 -23.33
CA ALA A 511 3.28 4.49 -24.30
C ALA A 511 3.68 4.87 -25.73
N ASN A 512 4.38 5.99 -25.91
CA ASN A 512 4.90 6.43 -27.21
C ASN A 512 6.03 5.51 -27.72
N ARG A 513 6.93 5.01 -26.85
CA ARG A 513 7.90 3.97 -27.22
C ARG A 513 7.21 2.68 -27.65
N MET A 514 6.27 2.18 -26.87
CA MET A 514 5.49 0.97 -27.18
C MET A 514 4.66 1.13 -28.47
N ALA A 515 4.16 2.33 -28.78
CA ALA A 515 3.50 2.63 -30.05
C ALA A 515 4.50 2.65 -31.22
N ALA A 516 5.68 3.26 -31.05
CA ALA A 516 6.73 3.28 -32.06
C ALA A 516 7.30 1.88 -32.35
N GLU A 517 7.51 1.05 -31.32
CA GLU A 517 7.95 -0.34 -31.46
C GLU A 517 6.88 -1.20 -32.15
N ARG A 518 5.61 -1.07 -31.78
CA ARG A 518 4.50 -1.76 -32.48
C ARG A 518 4.39 -1.32 -33.94
N LYS A 519 4.61 -0.04 -34.24
CA LYS A 519 4.67 0.46 -35.62
C LYS A 519 5.86 -0.16 -36.37
N ALA A 520 7.06 -0.11 -35.81
CA ALA A 520 8.26 -0.68 -36.41
C ALA A 520 8.16 -2.21 -36.62
N ALA A 521 7.51 -2.92 -35.71
CA ALA A 521 7.20 -4.34 -35.85
C ALA A 521 6.20 -4.60 -36.98
N ALA A 522 5.12 -3.81 -37.08
CA ALA A 522 4.13 -3.93 -38.15
C ALA A 522 4.68 -3.52 -39.54
N ASP A 523 5.60 -2.55 -39.59
CA ASP A 523 6.25 -2.13 -40.83
C ASP A 523 7.35 -3.12 -41.27
N ARG A 524 8.06 -3.78 -40.32
CA ARG A 524 8.90 -4.96 -40.62
C ARG A 524 8.07 -6.13 -41.12
N GLU A 525 6.99 -6.49 -40.43
CA GLU A 525 6.11 -7.59 -40.85
C GLU A 525 5.50 -7.32 -42.24
N ARG A 526 5.25 -6.05 -42.58
CA ARG A 526 4.85 -5.66 -43.94
C ARG A 526 5.97 -5.90 -44.95
N ALA A 527 7.20 -5.44 -44.67
CA ALA A 527 8.35 -5.68 -45.55
C ALA A 527 8.61 -7.18 -45.77
N ASP A 528 8.57 -8.00 -44.70
CA ASP A 528 8.73 -9.45 -44.79
C ASP A 528 7.62 -10.10 -45.64
N ARG A 529 6.37 -9.64 -45.50
CA ARG A 529 5.24 -10.10 -46.33
C ARG A 529 5.36 -9.64 -47.78
N GLU A 530 5.86 -8.43 -48.05
CA GLU A 530 6.09 -7.92 -49.40
C GLU A 530 7.24 -8.67 -50.09
N GLN A 531 8.33 -8.96 -49.38
CA GLN A 531 9.43 -9.82 -49.83
C GLN A 531 8.95 -11.25 -50.14
N ALA A 532 8.15 -11.85 -49.24
CA ALA A 532 7.56 -13.18 -49.43
C ALA A 532 6.46 -13.24 -50.50
N ALA A 533 5.85 -12.10 -50.85
CA ALA A 533 4.93 -11.99 -51.98
C ALA A 533 5.68 -11.82 -53.31
N ALA A 534 6.77 -11.05 -53.34
CA ALA A 534 7.65 -10.90 -54.50
C ALA A 534 8.28 -12.26 -54.90
N ASN A 535 8.78 -13.03 -53.93
CA ASN A 535 9.32 -14.36 -54.19
C ASN A 535 8.26 -15.30 -54.78
N ARG A 536 7.05 -15.37 -54.21
CA ARG A 536 5.94 -16.17 -54.75
C ARG A 536 5.46 -15.71 -56.13
N ALA A 537 5.50 -14.41 -56.42
CA ALA A 537 5.17 -13.90 -57.75
C ALA A 537 6.21 -14.33 -58.80
N ASN A 538 7.48 -14.45 -58.40
CA ASN A 538 8.55 -14.97 -59.26
C ASN A 538 8.39 -16.48 -59.50
N GLU A 539 8.10 -17.26 -58.44
CA GLU A 539 7.77 -18.70 -58.54
C GLU A 539 6.55 -18.94 -59.44
N ASN A 540 5.44 -18.22 -59.23
CA ASN A 540 4.25 -18.31 -60.09
C ASN A 540 4.58 -17.94 -61.55
N SER A 541 5.42 -16.93 -61.79
CA SER A 541 5.83 -16.57 -63.15
C SER A 541 6.72 -17.64 -63.82
N ALA A 542 7.35 -18.54 -63.07
CA ALA A 542 8.12 -19.67 -63.61
C ALA A 542 7.23 -20.88 -64.00
N LEU A 543 6.01 -20.95 -63.45
CA LEU A 543 5.05 -22.04 -63.69
C LEU A 543 4.08 -21.80 -64.86
N LEU A 544 4.15 -20.64 -65.52
CA LEU A 544 3.32 -20.30 -66.68
C LEU A 544 3.93 -20.82 -67.99
N SER A 545 3.08 -21.40 -68.86
CA SER A 545 3.45 -21.77 -70.23
C SER A 545 3.92 -20.54 -71.03
N SER A 546 4.78 -20.74 -72.03
CA SER A 546 5.31 -19.68 -72.90
C SER A 546 4.18 -18.85 -73.55
N ALA A 547 3.09 -19.51 -73.95
CA ALA A 547 1.90 -18.86 -74.49
C ALA A 547 1.19 -17.96 -73.45
N ASP A 548 0.99 -18.43 -72.22
CA ASP A 548 0.41 -17.65 -71.13
C ASP A 548 1.31 -16.46 -70.74
N ARG A 549 2.64 -16.64 -70.78
CA ARG A 549 3.61 -15.57 -70.51
C ARG A 549 3.54 -14.46 -71.55
N ALA A 550 3.46 -14.81 -72.84
CA ALA A 550 3.24 -13.86 -73.93
C ALA A 550 1.87 -13.15 -73.84
N MET A 551 0.80 -13.89 -73.54
CA MET A 551 -0.55 -13.32 -73.33
C MET A 551 -0.60 -12.38 -72.12
N THR A 552 0.13 -12.69 -71.04
CA THR A 552 0.25 -11.84 -69.84
C THR A 552 0.87 -10.49 -70.18
N GLY A 553 1.97 -10.47 -70.95
CA GLY A 553 2.58 -9.23 -71.43
C GLY A 553 1.65 -8.45 -72.36
N SER A 554 0.98 -9.15 -73.29
CA SER A 554 0.02 -8.55 -74.23
C SER A 554 -1.17 -7.88 -73.51
N PHE A 555 -1.70 -8.48 -72.44
CA PHE A 555 -2.74 -7.87 -71.61
C PHE A 555 -2.20 -6.69 -70.79
N ALA A 556 -1.05 -6.85 -70.13
CA ALA A 556 -0.43 -5.81 -69.30
C ALA A 556 -0.18 -4.50 -70.08
N ASN A 557 0.30 -4.61 -71.31
CA ASN A 557 0.60 -3.46 -72.20
C ASN A 557 -0.64 -2.69 -72.67
N ASN A 558 -1.86 -3.19 -72.38
CA ASN A 558 -3.12 -2.52 -72.70
C ASN A 558 -3.80 -1.87 -71.47
N LYS A 559 -3.08 -1.71 -70.34
CA LYS A 559 -3.57 -0.93 -69.19
C LYS A 559 -3.95 0.50 -69.61
N GLY A 560 -5.17 0.91 -69.27
CA GLY A 560 -5.76 2.21 -69.65
C GLY A 560 -6.26 2.29 -71.09
N ARG A 561 -6.30 1.15 -71.81
CA ARG A 561 -6.65 1.06 -73.24
C ARG A 561 -7.65 -0.05 -73.57
N LEU A 562 -8.08 -0.85 -72.59
CA LEU A 562 -9.08 -1.90 -72.81
C LEU A 562 -10.47 -1.29 -73.06
N PRO A 563 -11.27 -1.78 -74.02
CA PRO A 563 -12.64 -1.32 -74.20
C PRO A 563 -13.50 -1.62 -72.96
N MET A 564 -14.38 -0.68 -72.62
CA MET A 564 -15.45 -0.90 -71.63
C MET A 564 -16.27 -2.18 -71.95
N PRO A 565 -16.51 -3.07 -70.97
CA PRO A 565 -17.20 -4.34 -71.20
C PRO A 565 -18.69 -4.19 -71.54
N VAL A 566 -19.30 -3.06 -71.16
CA VAL A 566 -20.67 -2.68 -71.56
C VAL A 566 -20.77 -1.15 -71.61
N SER A 567 -21.61 -0.63 -72.49
CA SER A 567 -21.90 0.80 -72.58
C SER A 567 -22.81 1.22 -71.41
N GLY A 568 -22.31 2.05 -70.51
CA GLY A 568 -23.03 2.46 -69.31
C GLY A 568 -22.18 3.28 -68.34
N ARG A 569 -22.79 3.80 -67.27
CA ARG A 569 -22.12 4.64 -66.26
C ARG A 569 -21.72 3.81 -65.05
N ILE A 570 -20.48 3.96 -64.58
CA ILE A 570 -20.01 3.33 -63.33
C ILE A 570 -20.81 3.93 -62.15
N VAL A 571 -21.52 3.08 -61.42
CA VAL A 571 -22.32 3.42 -60.24
C VAL A 571 -21.72 2.92 -58.93
N LYS A 572 -20.85 1.90 -58.98
CA LYS A 572 -20.04 1.45 -57.84
C LYS A 572 -18.59 1.32 -58.29
N ARG A 573 -17.68 1.95 -57.55
CA ARG A 573 -16.23 1.91 -57.81
C ARG A 573 -15.54 0.78 -57.04
N PHE A 574 -14.31 0.44 -57.43
CA PHE A 574 -13.47 -0.51 -56.70
C PHE A 574 -12.97 0.07 -55.36
N GLY A 575 -12.73 -0.79 -54.36
CA GLY A 575 -12.06 -0.42 -53.11
C GLY A 575 -12.98 -0.37 -51.88
N THR A 576 -12.51 0.25 -50.80
CA THR A 576 -13.18 0.26 -49.50
C THR A 576 -13.78 1.62 -49.19
N TYR A 577 -15.07 1.66 -48.87
CA TYR A 577 -15.83 2.87 -48.59
C TYR A 577 -16.44 2.82 -47.18
N ASN A 578 -16.42 3.96 -46.48
CA ASN A 578 -17.13 4.13 -45.20
C ASN A 578 -18.62 4.32 -45.49
N VAL A 579 -19.50 3.78 -44.65
CA VAL A 579 -20.94 4.06 -44.72
C VAL A 579 -21.21 5.39 -44.00
N SER A 580 -21.92 6.32 -44.66
CA SER A 580 -22.30 7.58 -44.03
C SER A 580 -23.13 7.32 -42.77
N GLY A 581 -22.80 7.99 -41.66
CA GLY A 581 -23.42 7.79 -40.34
C GLY A 581 -22.88 6.62 -39.51
N LEU A 582 -21.98 5.76 -40.02
CA LEU A 582 -21.41 4.65 -39.25
C LEU A 582 -19.87 4.69 -39.21
N SER A 583 -19.31 5.17 -38.10
CA SER A 583 -17.87 5.40 -37.88
C SER A 583 -16.99 4.14 -37.97
N HIS A 584 -17.55 2.94 -37.88
CA HIS A 584 -16.80 1.68 -37.84
C HIS A 584 -17.19 0.65 -38.92
N VAL A 585 -18.14 0.95 -39.81
CA VAL A 585 -18.58 0.03 -40.87
C VAL A 585 -17.94 0.40 -42.21
N LYS A 586 -16.99 -0.44 -42.64
CA LYS A 586 -16.31 -0.34 -43.94
C LYS A 586 -16.84 -1.41 -44.88
N LEU A 587 -17.45 -1.00 -45.99
CA LEU A 587 -17.87 -1.88 -47.06
C LEU A 587 -16.77 -1.94 -48.13
N SER A 588 -16.52 -3.13 -48.68
CA SER A 588 -15.53 -3.33 -49.74
C SER A 588 -16.19 -3.71 -51.07
N SER A 589 -15.65 -3.19 -52.17
CA SER A 589 -16.05 -3.52 -53.53
C SER A 589 -14.91 -4.25 -54.24
N ASN A 590 -15.17 -5.50 -54.66
CA ASN A 590 -14.21 -6.36 -55.35
C ASN A 590 -14.04 -6.03 -56.85
N GLY A 591 -14.74 -5.01 -57.35
CA GLY A 591 -14.79 -4.60 -58.75
C GLY A 591 -15.65 -3.35 -58.92
N ILE A 592 -16.05 -3.07 -60.16
CA ILE A 592 -16.99 -2.00 -60.51
C ILE A 592 -18.38 -2.56 -60.80
N ALA A 593 -19.41 -1.74 -60.56
CA ALA A 593 -20.73 -1.96 -61.13
C ALA A 593 -21.06 -0.83 -62.12
N ILE A 594 -21.52 -1.22 -63.32
CA ILE A 594 -21.86 -0.35 -64.43
C ILE A 594 -23.37 -0.43 -64.63
N LYS A 595 -24.05 0.71 -64.58
CA LYS A 595 -25.47 0.81 -64.94
C LYS A 595 -25.61 0.92 -66.45
N ALA A 596 -26.28 -0.04 -67.05
CA ALA A 596 -26.56 -0.17 -68.48
C ALA A 596 -28.02 -0.61 -68.69
N SER A 597 -28.54 -0.50 -69.91
CA SER A 597 -29.89 -1.00 -70.22
C SER A 597 -29.93 -2.52 -70.12
N ALA A 598 -31.02 -3.09 -69.57
CA ALA A 598 -31.24 -4.54 -69.58
C ALA A 598 -31.18 -5.08 -71.03
N GLY A 599 -30.59 -6.26 -71.23
CA GLY A 599 -30.37 -6.83 -72.56
C GLY A 599 -29.18 -6.24 -73.33
N SER A 600 -28.48 -5.20 -72.84
CA SER A 600 -27.29 -4.64 -73.51
C SER A 600 -26.22 -5.72 -73.72
N PRO A 601 -25.54 -5.76 -74.88
CA PRO A 601 -24.50 -6.76 -75.15
C PRO A 601 -23.26 -6.50 -74.29
N VAL A 602 -22.86 -7.48 -73.50
CA VAL A 602 -21.61 -7.46 -72.71
C VAL A 602 -20.51 -8.12 -73.53
N ARG A 603 -19.35 -7.45 -73.61
CA ARG A 603 -18.22 -7.79 -74.48
C ARG A 603 -16.96 -8.11 -73.68
N SER A 604 -16.13 -9.01 -74.22
CA SER A 604 -14.82 -9.32 -73.62
C SER A 604 -13.89 -8.10 -73.72
N VAL A 605 -13.26 -7.71 -72.62
CA VAL A 605 -12.31 -6.58 -72.60
C VAL A 605 -11.01 -6.88 -73.35
N PHE A 606 -10.67 -8.16 -73.54
CA PHE A 606 -9.48 -8.59 -74.28
C PHE A 606 -9.65 -10.01 -74.85
N LYS A 607 -8.76 -10.44 -75.75
CA LYS A 607 -8.71 -11.82 -76.25
C LYS A 607 -8.27 -12.81 -75.16
N GLY A 608 -8.87 -13.99 -75.08
CA GLY A 608 -8.55 -14.99 -74.04
C GLY A 608 -9.50 -16.19 -74.00
N GLU A 609 -9.33 -17.06 -72.99
CA GLU A 609 -10.11 -18.30 -72.87
C GLU A 609 -11.19 -18.21 -71.77
N VAL A 610 -12.41 -18.65 -72.07
CA VAL A 610 -13.50 -18.77 -71.10
C VAL A 610 -13.24 -19.93 -70.14
N THR A 611 -12.62 -19.66 -68.99
CA THR A 611 -12.23 -20.68 -68.00
C THR A 611 -13.38 -21.20 -67.15
N ASN A 612 -14.44 -20.39 -66.97
CA ASN A 612 -15.63 -20.81 -66.25
C ASN A 612 -16.89 -20.06 -66.72
N VAL A 613 -18.02 -20.76 -66.74
CA VAL A 613 -19.37 -20.22 -66.89
C VAL A 613 -20.19 -20.83 -65.76
N SER A 614 -20.86 -20.02 -64.96
CA SER A 614 -21.55 -20.47 -63.74
C SER A 614 -22.82 -19.65 -63.48
N HIS A 615 -23.90 -20.32 -63.10
CA HIS A 615 -25.16 -19.70 -62.70
C HIS A 615 -25.26 -19.80 -61.18
N VAL A 616 -25.29 -18.66 -60.47
CA VAL A 616 -25.20 -18.61 -59.00
C VAL A 616 -26.19 -17.60 -58.46
N GLY A 617 -27.14 -18.05 -57.64
CA GLY A 617 -28.09 -17.16 -56.94
C GLY A 617 -29.07 -16.40 -57.83
N GLY A 618 -29.27 -16.83 -59.09
CA GLY A 618 -30.13 -16.16 -60.08
C GLY A 618 -29.38 -15.29 -61.09
N SER A 619 -28.10 -14.98 -60.84
CA SER A 619 -27.25 -14.22 -61.78
C SER A 619 -26.23 -15.14 -62.46
N THR A 620 -25.92 -14.86 -63.73
CA THR A 620 -24.91 -15.62 -64.48
C THR A 620 -23.55 -14.93 -64.43
N LEU A 621 -22.49 -15.74 -64.36
CA LEU A 621 -21.10 -15.34 -64.23
C LEU A 621 -20.24 -16.03 -65.31
N VAL A 622 -19.44 -15.25 -66.03
CA VAL A 622 -18.42 -15.71 -66.99
C VAL A 622 -17.03 -15.25 -66.51
N MET A 623 -16.02 -16.11 -66.65
CA MET A 623 -14.61 -15.81 -66.36
C MET A 623 -13.74 -16.03 -67.61
N VAL A 624 -13.02 -15.01 -68.06
CA VAL A 624 -12.09 -15.09 -69.21
C VAL A 624 -10.65 -14.89 -68.73
N ARG A 625 -9.74 -15.80 -69.09
CA ARG A 625 -8.31 -15.76 -68.75
C ARG A 625 -7.49 -15.16 -69.89
N HIS A 626 -6.55 -14.30 -69.53
CA HIS A 626 -5.63 -13.58 -70.42
C HIS A 626 -4.19 -13.77 -69.90
N GLY A 627 -3.69 -15.00 -69.90
CA GLY A 627 -2.49 -15.37 -69.14
C GLY A 627 -2.74 -15.27 -67.63
N ALA A 628 -1.87 -14.56 -66.90
CA ALA A 628 -1.98 -14.35 -65.46
C ALA A 628 -3.17 -13.44 -65.04
N TYR A 629 -3.84 -12.78 -65.98
CA TYR A 629 -5.02 -11.95 -65.71
C TYR A 629 -6.32 -12.70 -65.94
N ILE A 630 -7.34 -12.43 -65.13
CA ILE A 630 -8.69 -13.00 -65.27
C ILE A 630 -9.71 -11.85 -65.22
N SER A 631 -10.49 -11.69 -66.28
CA SER A 631 -11.63 -10.76 -66.31
C SER A 631 -12.92 -11.52 -66.00
N VAL A 632 -13.79 -10.90 -65.19
CA VAL A 632 -14.91 -11.56 -64.51
C VAL A 632 -16.19 -10.74 -64.72
N TYR A 633 -17.17 -11.34 -65.37
CA TYR A 633 -18.40 -10.70 -65.85
C TYR A 633 -19.60 -11.30 -65.10
N LEU A 634 -20.15 -10.57 -64.14
CA LEU A 634 -21.28 -10.98 -63.30
C LEU A 634 -22.57 -10.24 -63.73
N ASN A 635 -23.73 -10.74 -63.31
CA ASN A 635 -25.05 -10.17 -63.60
C ASN A 635 -25.37 -10.18 -65.10
N LEU A 636 -25.02 -11.31 -65.74
CA LEU A 636 -25.43 -11.61 -67.11
C LEU A 636 -26.80 -12.32 -67.10
N GLY A 637 -27.74 -11.77 -67.89
CA GLY A 637 -29.09 -12.32 -68.07
C GLY A 637 -29.15 -13.44 -69.11
N SER A 638 -28.27 -13.38 -70.11
CA SER A 638 -27.98 -14.50 -71.02
C SER A 638 -26.47 -14.59 -71.29
N VAL A 639 -26.00 -15.78 -71.67
CA VAL A 639 -24.60 -16.05 -72.02
C VAL A 639 -24.55 -16.73 -73.38
N SER A 640 -23.60 -16.30 -74.23
CA SER A 640 -23.42 -16.75 -75.62
C SER A 640 -22.10 -17.51 -75.83
N VAL A 641 -21.41 -17.87 -74.74
CA VAL A 641 -20.10 -18.54 -74.77
C VAL A 641 -20.03 -19.73 -73.81
N SER A 642 -19.21 -20.73 -74.18
CA SER A 642 -18.99 -21.97 -73.42
C SER A 642 -17.63 -22.02 -72.74
N LYS A 643 -17.50 -22.82 -71.69
CA LYS A 643 -16.20 -23.09 -71.05
C LYS A 643 -15.22 -23.76 -72.03
N GLY A 644 -13.98 -23.29 -72.04
CA GLY A 644 -12.91 -23.70 -72.97
C GLY A 644 -12.91 -22.93 -74.30
N GLN A 645 -13.90 -22.06 -74.55
CA GLN A 645 -13.97 -21.27 -75.77
C GLN A 645 -12.94 -20.12 -75.76
N GLN A 646 -12.19 -19.98 -76.85
CA GLN A 646 -11.39 -18.78 -77.10
C GLN A 646 -12.31 -17.65 -77.58
N VAL A 647 -12.13 -16.45 -77.02
CA VAL A 647 -12.89 -15.24 -77.35
C VAL A 647 -11.95 -14.09 -77.74
N GLY A 648 -12.38 -13.25 -78.69
CA GLY A 648 -11.66 -12.06 -79.13
C GLY A 648 -11.95 -10.81 -78.29
N THR A 649 -11.07 -9.81 -78.37
CA THR A 649 -11.32 -8.46 -77.83
C THR A 649 -12.60 -7.87 -78.45
N GLY A 650 -13.54 -7.41 -77.63
CA GLY A 650 -14.82 -6.84 -78.09
C GLY A 650 -15.90 -7.86 -78.50
N GLN A 651 -15.60 -9.16 -78.50
CA GLN A 651 -16.58 -10.22 -78.77
C GLN A 651 -17.66 -10.27 -77.69
N THR A 652 -18.93 -10.39 -78.09
CA THR A 652 -20.07 -10.53 -77.18
C THR A 652 -19.98 -11.84 -76.39
N LEU A 653 -20.06 -11.75 -75.06
CA LEU A 653 -20.09 -12.88 -74.13
C LEU A 653 -21.51 -13.22 -73.65
N GLY A 654 -22.42 -12.25 -73.70
CA GLY A 654 -23.78 -12.37 -73.18
C GLY A 654 -24.49 -11.02 -73.15
N THR A 655 -25.56 -10.91 -72.35
CA THR A 655 -26.33 -9.67 -72.16
C THR A 655 -26.48 -9.31 -70.68
N VAL A 656 -26.67 -8.02 -70.38
CA VAL A 656 -26.98 -7.54 -69.01
C VAL A 656 -28.35 -8.05 -68.56
N ASP A 657 -28.44 -8.49 -67.29
CA ASP A 657 -29.71 -8.93 -66.69
C ASP A 657 -30.77 -7.82 -66.53
N SER A 658 -31.96 -8.20 -66.08
CA SER A 658 -33.10 -7.30 -65.88
C SER A 658 -32.91 -6.25 -64.79
N SER A 659 -31.84 -6.32 -63.97
CA SER A 659 -31.52 -5.27 -62.99
C SER A 659 -30.89 -4.02 -63.64
N GLY A 660 -30.30 -4.17 -64.84
CA GLY A 660 -29.49 -3.13 -65.48
C GLY A 660 -28.19 -2.80 -64.74
N ILE A 661 -27.77 -3.60 -63.76
CA ILE A 661 -26.53 -3.41 -62.98
C ILE A 661 -25.56 -4.56 -63.30
N PHE A 662 -24.77 -4.36 -64.35
CA PHE A 662 -23.68 -5.27 -64.69
C PHE A 662 -22.51 -5.10 -63.72
N GLN A 663 -21.90 -6.18 -63.23
CA GLN A 663 -20.72 -6.10 -62.36
C GLN A 663 -19.48 -6.72 -63.01
N PHE A 664 -18.39 -5.94 -63.06
CA PHE A 664 -17.12 -6.32 -63.64
C PHE A 664 -16.02 -6.37 -62.57
N GLN A 665 -15.21 -7.43 -62.58
CA GLN A 665 -14.00 -7.53 -61.76
C GLN A 665 -12.82 -7.91 -62.65
N LEU A 666 -11.63 -7.40 -62.31
CA LEU A 666 -10.37 -7.77 -62.95
C LEU A 666 -9.42 -8.29 -61.87
N HIS A 667 -8.91 -9.50 -62.05
CA HIS A 667 -7.96 -10.12 -61.14
C HIS A 667 -6.63 -10.36 -61.87
N LYS A 668 -5.52 -10.34 -61.14
CA LYS A 668 -4.23 -10.92 -61.55
C LYS A 668 -3.91 -12.03 -60.56
N GLU A 669 -3.88 -13.27 -61.03
CA GLU A 669 -3.78 -14.48 -60.21
C GLU A 669 -4.85 -14.46 -59.08
N THR A 670 -4.44 -14.24 -57.83
CA THR A 670 -5.32 -14.13 -56.65
C THR A 670 -5.62 -12.68 -56.25
N GLN A 671 -4.90 -11.70 -56.81
CA GLN A 671 -5.03 -10.28 -56.46
C GLN A 671 -6.16 -9.62 -57.25
N LYS A 672 -7.07 -8.94 -56.55
CA LYS A 672 -8.13 -8.12 -57.17
C LYS A 672 -7.55 -6.75 -57.53
N LEU A 673 -7.73 -6.33 -58.78
CA LEU A 673 -7.26 -5.05 -59.31
C LEU A 673 -8.43 -4.08 -59.48
N ASN A 674 -8.17 -2.78 -59.40
CA ASN A 674 -9.14 -1.75 -59.79
C ASN A 674 -9.33 -1.76 -61.32
N PRO A 675 -10.51 -2.14 -61.86
CA PRO A 675 -10.73 -2.19 -63.31
C PRO A 675 -10.70 -0.81 -63.97
N GLU A 676 -10.97 0.27 -63.22
CA GLU A 676 -11.04 1.65 -63.72
C GLU A 676 -9.68 2.16 -64.21
N GLN A 677 -8.58 1.56 -63.76
CA GLN A 677 -7.23 1.86 -64.26
C GLN A 677 -6.86 1.10 -65.55
N TRP A 678 -7.75 0.26 -66.07
CA TRP A 678 -7.49 -0.63 -67.20
C TRP A 678 -8.39 -0.35 -68.41
N LEU A 679 -9.61 0.10 -68.15
CA LEU A 679 -10.61 0.45 -69.16
C LEU A 679 -10.36 1.86 -69.73
N ARG A 680 -10.92 2.12 -70.92
CA ARG A 680 -10.96 3.41 -71.63
C ARG A 680 -12.39 3.91 -71.79
#